data_AF-A0A6I6A9B6-F1
#
_entry.id   AF-A0A6I6A9B6-F1
#
_cell.length_a   1.000
_cell.length_b   1.000
_cell.length_c   1.000
_cell.angle_alpha   90.00
_cell.angle_beta   90.00
_cell.angle_gamma   90.00
#
_symmetry.space_group_name_H-M   'P 1'
#
loop_
_entity.id
_entity.type
_entity.pdbx_description
1 polymer ?
#
loop_
_entity_poly.entity_id
_entity_poly.type
_entity_poly.pdbx_seq_one_letter_code
_entity_poly.pdbx_strand_id
1 'polypeptide(L)'
;MTEKALPILSSGNASPADRDQGLYPARWWHREGEKIVCDLCPRACALGENDRGFCFVRQNLGGEMALTTFGRSTGFCVDPIEKKPLNHFYPGSSVLSFGTAGCNLGCKFCQNWDISKSREIERLSARAFPEEIAHVAAQLGCQSVAFTYNDPIIWSEYAIETSKACHAQGVKTVAVTAGYITESARADFFEHIDAANIDLKAFTEEFYYRITLSHLQPVLDTLGWLKRETDVWFEITNLVIPQANDDDDEFQRMCDWILNEVGDEVPLHFSAFHPDFRMLDRGGTPPETLIRAREIALAAGLKYVYTGNVNDVRRQSTYCPSCGETLIERNWYQLGKYALNGNRCQYCNTQVAGHFDQRPGDWGQKRLPVDMQSFLKQHPLPSSSSEQQKGSTSMQSDSTTARIELSPEHHQRLLQKAAAVVVGTATRTVPAEIALEDLENMVINGAFVSLKRQGQLRSCCGNFGQPLPLGQALHQAAIRAAKDDPRFPPISPSEIEQLDVEVWLLSDLELVEEQGLDRLKAVQVGLHGLQIRADGRSGLLLPGVPLDHGWSEEEFLNQTCIKAGLPPTAWKDPGTTLLRYQGVSCKGKLVEMLDTPLEKAAPQILSHREFAQYQQYIQSTIEALRLGQVPSYYCPQVSDANIQGVALILIHGSSSEELVLSKWALKQSFPMQSTVFSMCQQLAQIIARQNLRPGEFQVKLVLATDPALHGPVEGLNLENFDSHNRSLLVMEGQKTGWFYQREESAAEIIARAQESMSLMQLETAQVASMATQSALPRFEIVNRPRAELGTEIRPTGVAGTFYPADPESVETQLDELFRDEAEPQSWAAAMVPHAGWKYSGKIAADVLQRIKVPSTIIVIGPKHTREGVEWAVAPHKVWQLPNGNLEADVTLARRLAEEISGLELDAAAHRSEHAIEVELPLIKRLAPDSHVVGIAIGGGNLQQCDEFAAGLARVIEQLDEPPLLLISSDMNHFATDAENRRLDQLALEKMDALDPDGLLETVRAQHISMCGVLPAVIVMKTLQKMGKLSQVERVGYATSGDVTGDRSRVVGYAGLLIN
;
A
#
# COMPACT_ATOMS: atom_id res chain seq x y z
N MET A 1 16.57 55.82 -0.89
CA MET A 1 17.56 55.76 -1.98
C MET A 1 18.86 55.18 -1.47
N THR A 2 19.02 53.87 -1.62
CA THR A 2 20.28 53.14 -1.87
C THR A 2 19.81 51.77 -2.34
N GLU A 3 19.71 51.62 -3.67
CA GLU A 3 19.43 50.34 -4.33
C GLU A 3 20.50 49.33 -3.91
N LYS A 4 20.11 48.26 -3.21
CA LYS A 4 20.84 47.00 -3.23
C LYS A 4 20.08 46.07 -4.16
N ALA A 5 20.31 46.26 -5.46
CA ALA A 5 20.00 45.23 -6.44
C ALA A 5 20.91 44.03 -6.11
N LEU A 6 20.31 42.95 -5.59
CA LEU A 6 20.97 41.64 -5.56
C LEU A 6 21.22 41.22 -7.00
N PRO A 7 22.41 40.67 -7.33
CA PRO A 7 22.72 40.26 -8.68
C PRO A 7 21.76 39.13 -9.08
N ILE A 8 20.93 39.40 -10.09
CA ILE A 8 20.24 38.34 -10.84
C ILE A 8 21.36 37.50 -11.47
N LEU A 9 21.67 36.35 -10.84
CA LEU A 9 22.57 35.37 -11.44
C LEU A 9 21.93 34.92 -12.74
N SER A 10 22.60 35.25 -13.85
CA SER A 10 22.26 34.78 -15.19
C SER A 10 22.09 33.26 -15.15
N SER A 11 20.98 32.78 -15.71
CA SER A 11 20.65 31.39 -15.97
C SER A 11 21.84 30.60 -16.52
N GLY A 12 22.61 29.97 -15.62
CA GLY A 12 23.58 28.95 -15.98
C GLY A 12 22.81 27.70 -16.37
N ASN A 13 22.89 27.32 -17.65
CA ASN A 13 22.26 26.11 -18.17
C ASN A 13 22.73 24.89 -17.35
N ALA A 14 21.86 24.35 -16.51
CA ALA A 14 21.98 22.97 -16.04
C ALA A 14 22.19 22.07 -17.28
N SER A 15 23.12 21.11 -17.20
CA SER A 15 23.32 20.21 -18.32
C SER A 15 22.02 19.43 -18.59
N PRO A 16 21.76 18.96 -19.82
CA PRO A 16 20.62 18.09 -20.11
C PRO A 16 20.56 16.87 -19.17
N ALA A 17 21.73 16.34 -18.77
CA ALA A 17 21.87 15.24 -17.83
C ALA A 17 21.42 15.61 -16.40
N ASP A 18 21.70 16.83 -15.93
CA ASP A 18 21.26 17.31 -14.60
C ASP A 18 19.74 17.53 -14.58
N ARG A 19 19.17 18.03 -15.69
CA ARG A 19 17.71 18.18 -15.85
C ARG A 19 16.98 16.84 -15.85
N ASP A 20 17.53 15.81 -16.49
CA ASP A 20 16.97 14.45 -16.44
C ASP A 20 17.04 13.83 -15.03
N GLN A 21 18.04 14.23 -14.24
CA GLN A 21 18.15 13.86 -12.82
C GLN A 21 17.27 14.72 -11.89
N GLY A 22 16.54 15.70 -12.43
CA GLY A 22 15.64 16.58 -11.67
C GLY A 22 16.36 17.65 -10.84
N LEU A 23 17.64 17.89 -11.09
CA LEU A 23 18.45 18.91 -10.45
C LEU A 23 18.35 20.24 -11.21
N TYR A 24 18.10 21.32 -10.48
CA TYR A 24 18.02 22.67 -11.03
C TYR A 24 18.64 23.70 -10.08
N PRO A 25 19.49 24.62 -10.57
CA PRO A 25 20.08 25.68 -9.74
C PRO A 25 19.01 26.52 -9.04
N ALA A 26 19.03 26.57 -7.71
CA ALA A 26 18.06 27.32 -6.93
C ALA A 26 18.46 28.79 -6.79
N ARG A 27 17.46 29.68 -6.77
CA ARG A 27 17.68 31.14 -6.91
C ARG A 27 17.87 31.87 -5.58
N TRP A 28 17.15 31.46 -4.53
CA TRP A 28 17.09 32.21 -3.26
C TRP A 28 17.95 31.58 -2.17
N TRP A 29 19.21 31.99 -2.11
CA TRP A 29 20.15 31.64 -1.06
C TRP A 29 21.34 32.58 -1.03
N HIS A 30 22.04 32.61 0.10
CA HIS A 30 23.34 33.26 0.25
C HIS A 30 24.31 32.37 1.03
N ARG A 31 25.60 32.68 0.96
CA ARG A 31 26.64 31.97 1.72
C ARG A 31 26.88 32.66 3.06
N GLU A 32 26.92 31.88 4.13
CA GLU A 32 27.25 32.33 5.48
C GLU A 32 28.30 31.39 6.09
N GLY A 33 29.57 31.82 6.08
CA GLY A 33 30.70 30.98 6.48
C GLY A 33 30.90 29.78 5.54
N GLU A 34 30.95 28.57 6.11
CA GLU A 34 31.06 27.30 5.37
C GLU A 34 29.70 26.73 4.94
N LYS A 35 28.59 27.39 5.29
CA LYS A 35 27.23 26.94 4.98
C LYS A 35 26.55 27.86 3.96
N ILE A 36 25.48 27.36 3.35
CA ILE A 36 24.54 28.18 2.59
C ILE A 36 23.25 28.34 3.38
N VAL A 37 22.59 29.49 3.27
CA VAL A 37 21.32 29.78 3.92
C VAL A 37 20.25 29.95 2.85
N CYS A 38 19.15 29.21 2.97
CA CYS A 38 18.03 29.31 2.03
C CYS A 38 17.15 30.51 2.35
N ASP A 39 17.01 31.44 1.40
CA ASP A 39 16.26 32.69 1.57
C ASP A 39 14.83 32.63 1.01
N LEU A 40 14.40 31.47 0.48
CA LEU A 40 13.10 31.34 -0.18
C LEU A 40 11.92 31.50 0.79
N CYS A 41 11.97 30.83 1.94
CA CYS A 41 10.88 30.82 2.91
C CYS A 41 11.40 31.22 4.29
N PRO A 42 10.54 31.70 5.20
CA PRO A 42 10.96 32.23 6.50
C PRO A 42 11.68 31.23 7.43
N ARG A 43 11.87 29.96 7.02
CA ARG A 43 12.65 28.98 7.78
C ARG A 43 14.15 29.26 7.79
N ALA A 44 14.68 29.99 6.80
CA ALA A 44 16.10 30.34 6.71
C ALA A 44 17.05 29.15 6.99
N CYS A 45 16.82 28.00 6.33
CA CYS A 45 17.59 26.78 6.62
C CYS A 45 19.08 26.99 6.29
N ALA A 46 19.95 26.83 7.28
CA ALA A 46 21.40 26.84 7.14
C ALA A 46 21.94 25.42 6.87
N LEU A 47 22.49 25.20 5.68
CA LEU A 47 22.83 23.89 5.12
C LEU A 47 24.34 23.77 4.91
N GLY A 48 24.96 22.74 5.50
CA GLY A 48 26.31 22.28 5.13
C GLY A 48 26.31 21.52 3.81
N GLU A 49 27.47 21.09 3.34
CA GLU A 49 27.59 20.32 2.09
C GLU A 49 26.73 19.05 2.14
N ASN A 50 25.97 18.78 1.07
CA ASN A 50 24.98 17.71 0.95
C ASN A 50 23.75 17.79 1.87
N ASP A 51 23.66 18.76 2.79
CA ASP A 51 22.48 18.91 3.64
C ASP A 51 21.23 19.31 2.82
N ARG A 52 20.07 18.84 3.27
CA ARG A 52 18.76 19.21 2.72
C ARG A 52 18.02 20.16 3.65
N GLY A 53 17.32 21.12 3.07
CA GLY A 53 16.38 21.99 3.79
C GLY A 53 15.23 21.20 4.40
N PHE A 54 14.49 21.84 5.31
CA PHE A 54 13.33 21.23 5.97
C PHE A 54 12.31 20.65 4.99
N CYS A 55 12.18 21.26 3.81
CA CYS A 55 11.29 20.80 2.74
C CYS A 55 11.78 19.57 1.99
N PHE A 56 12.99 19.08 2.27
CA PHE A 56 13.68 17.95 1.63
C PHE A 56 14.02 18.10 0.14
N VAL A 57 13.44 19.06 -0.58
CA VAL A 57 13.66 19.22 -2.04
C VAL A 57 14.71 20.27 -2.39
N ARG A 58 15.23 21.01 -1.41
CA ARG A 58 16.34 21.94 -1.58
C ARG A 58 17.58 21.40 -0.90
N GLN A 59 18.67 21.26 -1.63
CA GLN A 59 19.91 20.64 -1.17
C GLN A 59 21.11 21.52 -1.47
N ASN A 60 22.09 21.55 -0.57
CA ASN A 60 23.40 22.12 -0.86
C ASN A 60 24.25 21.08 -1.61
N LEU A 61 24.65 21.38 -2.85
CA LEU A 61 25.52 20.54 -3.67
C LEU A 61 26.67 21.39 -4.20
N GLY A 62 27.91 21.04 -3.85
CA GLY A 62 29.09 21.78 -4.28
C GLY A 62 29.14 23.22 -3.74
N GLY A 63 28.55 23.48 -2.58
CA GLY A 63 28.43 24.82 -2.01
C GLY A 63 27.41 25.74 -2.70
N GLU A 64 26.51 25.20 -3.53
CA GLU A 64 25.40 25.90 -4.18
C GLU A 64 24.05 25.24 -3.86
N MET A 65 22.98 26.02 -3.80
CA MET A 65 21.65 25.47 -3.59
C MET A 65 21.12 24.87 -4.89
N ALA A 66 20.61 23.65 -4.83
CA ALA A 66 19.90 22.97 -5.90
C ALA A 66 18.47 22.58 -5.48
N LEU A 67 17.52 22.75 -6.39
CA LEU A 67 16.20 22.14 -6.34
C LEU A 67 16.31 20.72 -6.92
N THR A 68 15.84 19.71 -6.19
CA THR A 68 16.00 18.29 -6.58
C THR A 68 14.74 17.65 -7.15
N THR A 69 13.74 18.45 -7.52
CA THR A 69 12.43 17.99 -8.04
C THR A 69 12.01 18.71 -9.31
N PHE A 70 12.92 19.39 -10.01
CA PHE A 70 12.57 20.09 -11.24
C PHE A 70 12.18 19.08 -12.33
N GLY A 71 11.06 19.30 -13.02
CA GLY A 71 10.58 18.37 -14.05
C GLY A 71 10.07 17.02 -13.49
N ARG A 72 9.80 16.93 -12.19
CA ARG A 72 9.36 15.70 -11.49
C ARG A 72 8.13 16.00 -10.65
N SER A 73 7.05 15.24 -10.87
CA SER A 73 5.74 15.53 -10.26
C SER A 73 5.00 14.30 -9.75
N THR A 74 4.29 14.46 -8.64
CA THR A 74 3.54 13.41 -7.93
C THR A 74 2.11 13.30 -8.43
N GLY A 75 1.96 12.76 -9.64
CA GLY A 75 0.67 12.49 -10.28
C GLY A 75 -0.02 13.72 -10.86
N PHE A 76 -0.91 13.48 -11.83
CA PHE A 76 -1.63 14.53 -12.57
C PHE A 76 -3.12 14.21 -12.62
N CYS A 77 -3.96 15.22 -12.41
CA CYS A 77 -5.41 15.06 -12.47
C CYS A 77 -6.09 16.34 -12.91
N VAL A 78 -7.01 16.26 -13.86
CA VAL A 78 -7.93 17.36 -14.19
C VAL A 78 -9.12 17.30 -13.23
N ASP A 79 -9.33 18.39 -12.51
CA ASP A 79 -10.37 18.60 -11.51
C ASP A 79 -11.13 19.90 -11.81
N PRO A 80 -12.31 20.14 -11.20
CA PRO A 80 -12.95 21.47 -11.22
C PRO A 80 -12.15 22.50 -10.42
N ILE A 81 -12.20 23.76 -10.85
CA ILE A 81 -11.51 24.88 -10.18
C ILE A 81 -12.00 25.10 -8.74
N GLU A 82 -13.26 24.78 -8.43
CA GLU A 82 -13.84 24.85 -7.09
C GLU A 82 -13.11 23.95 -6.07
N LYS A 83 -12.44 22.89 -6.54
CA LYS A 83 -11.60 22.02 -5.70
C LYS A 83 -10.28 22.69 -5.28
N LYS A 84 -9.89 23.79 -5.94
CA LYS A 84 -8.75 24.64 -5.59
C LYS A 84 -9.26 25.92 -4.91
N PRO A 85 -10.10 25.76 -3.87
CA PRO A 85 -11.08 26.73 -3.35
C PRO A 85 -11.06 28.14 -3.99
N LEU A 86 -11.43 28.20 -5.26
CA LEU A 86 -11.43 29.40 -6.10
C LEU A 86 -12.82 29.56 -6.71
N ASN A 87 -13.76 30.07 -5.91
CA ASN A 87 -15.15 30.20 -6.33
C ASN A 87 -15.39 31.41 -7.24
N HIS A 88 -14.44 32.33 -7.32
CA HIS A 88 -14.55 33.59 -8.06
C HIS A 88 -13.48 33.70 -9.16
N PHE A 89 -12.92 32.57 -9.60
CA PHE A 89 -11.96 32.50 -10.69
C PHE A 89 -12.40 31.45 -11.71
N TYR A 90 -13.07 31.90 -12.77
CA TYR A 90 -13.63 31.06 -13.85
C TYR A 90 -14.45 29.85 -13.35
N PRO A 91 -15.56 30.08 -12.62
CA PRO A 91 -16.33 29.00 -12.01
C PRO A 91 -16.79 27.93 -13.01
N GLY A 92 -16.65 26.66 -12.64
CA GLY A 92 -17.02 25.49 -13.44
C GLY A 92 -15.96 25.06 -14.47
N SER A 93 -14.83 25.77 -14.55
CA SER A 93 -13.71 25.45 -15.45
C SER A 93 -12.91 24.23 -14.99
N SER A 94 -12.20 23.61 -15.94
CA SER A 94 -11.25 22.52 -15.70
C SER A 94 -9.86 23.05 -15.35
N VAL A 95 -9.21 22.39 -14.39
CA VAL A 95 -7.84 22.70 -13.96
C VAL A 95 -6.96 21.44 -13.87
N LEU A 96 -5.85 21.41 -14.61
CA LEU A 96 -4.86 20.33 -14.50
C LEU A 96 -4.01 20.52 -13.24
N SER A 97 -4.07 19.57 -12.32
CA SER A 97 -3.51 19.69 -10.97
C SER A 97 -2.32 18.74 -10.77
N PHE A 98 -1.22 19.26 -10.24
CA PHE A 98 -0.05 18.47 -9.85
C PHE A 98 0.71 19.08 -8.67
N GLY A 99 1.62 18.29 -8.09
CA GLY A 99 2.50 18.70 -6.99
C GLY A 99 3.84 17.98 -7.03
N THR A 100 4.68 18.25 -6.05
CA THR A 100 5.97 17.55 -5.85
C THR A 100 6.01 16.91 -4.45
N ALA A 101 7.15 16.36 -4.04
CA ALA A 101 7.33 15.88 -2.66
C ALA A 101 7.71 17.02 -1.69
N GLY A 102 7.44 16.84 -0.40
CA GLY A 102 7.89 17.75 0.66
C GLY A 102 7.01 18.98 0.91
N CYS A 103 7.33 19.78 1.94
CA CYS A 103 6.59 21.00 2.34
C CYS A 103 7.46 21.91 3.23
N ASN A 104 7.25 23.23 3.20
CA ASN A 104 7.89 24.19 4.13
C ASN A 104 7.18 24.27 5.49
N LEU A 105 5.97 23.72 5.63
CA LEU A 105 5.24 23.62 6.90
C LEU A 105 5.29 22.19 7.46
N GLY A 106 5.25 22.08 8.78
CA GLY A 106 5.20 20.86 9.59
C GLY A 106 3.81 20.43 10.05
N CYS A 107 2.73 20.80 9.34
CA CYS A 107 1.33 20.57 9.76
C CYS A 107 1.05 19.15 10.26
N LYS A 108 0.61 19.01 11.51
CA LYS A 108 0.19 17.74 12.13
C LYS A 108 -1.17 17.22 11.60
N PHE A 109 -1.97 18.09 11.02
CA PHE A 109 -3.31 17.81 10.46
C PHE A 109 -3.31 17.63 8.92
N CYS A 110 -2.15 17.47 8.28
CA CYS A 110 -2.08 17.48 6.82
C CYS A 110 -2.93 16.38 6.18
N GLN A 111 -3.81 16.74 5.25
CA GLN A 111 -4.72 15.80 4.56
C GLN A 111 -4.10 15.21 3.27
N ASN A 112 -3.01 15.82 2.77
CA ASN A 112 -2.16 15.29 1.70
C ASN A 112 -0.79 14.87 2.28
N TRP A 113 -0.79 14.21 3.45
CA TRP A 113 0.44 13.92 4.20
C TRP A 113 1.36 12.94 3.47
N ASP A 114 0.78 12.02 2.71
CA ASP A 114 1.46 11.02 1.88
C ASP A 114 2.38 11.66 0.83
N ILE A 115 1.99 12.83 0.28
CA ILE A 115 2.80 13.62 -0.67
C ILE A 115 3.68 14.64 0.07
N SER A 116 3.07 15.44 0.95
CA SER A 116 3.74 16.60 1.59
C SER A 116 4.76 16.23 2.68
N LYS A 117 4.69 15.02 3.24
CA LYS A 117 5.64 14.49 4.25
C LYS A 117 6.52 13.37 3.72
N SER A 118 6.39 13.01 2.44
CA SER A 118 7.25 12.00 1.83
C SER A 118 8.66 12.52 1.58
N ARG A 119 9.64 11.65 1.86
CA ARG A 119 11.05 11.81 1.47
C ARG A 119 11.38 11.05 0.17
N GLU A 120 10.42 10.30 -0.39
CA GLU A 120 10.60 9.41 -1.54
C GLU A 120 10.38 10.16 -2.88
N ILE A 121 11.33 11.01 -3.26
CA ILE A 121 11.28 11.80 -4.51
C ILE A 121 11.22 10.89 -5.75
N GLU A 122 11.99 9.80 -5.78
CA GLU A 122 12.09 8.92 -6.96
C GLU A 122 10.89 7.98 -7.13
N ARG A 123 10.29 7.51 -6.04
CA ARG A 123 9.17 6.56 -6.09
C ARG A 123 7.84 7.21 -6.44
N LEU A 124 7.66 8.49 -6.09
CA LEU A 124 6.39 9.20 -6.26
C LEU A 124 6.33 10.07 -7.51
N SER A 125 7.46 10.34 -8.19
CA SER A 125 7.50 11.39 -9.21
C SER A 125 7.64 10.85 -10.64
N ALA A 126 6.66 11.15 -11.50
CA ALA A 126 6.77 10.98 -12.94
C ALA A 126 7.53 12.17 -13.55
N ARG A 127 8.28 11.92 -14.64
CA ARG A 127 8.91 12.99 -15.44
C ARG A 127 7.82 13.80 -16.14
N ALA A 128 7.87 15.13 -15.99
CA ALA A 128 6.98 16.07 -16.66
C ALA A 128 7.64 17.46 -16.71
N PHE A 129 8.16 17.87 -17.86
CA PHE A 129 8.76 19.19 -18.02
C PHE A 129 7.70 20.31 -18.17
N PRO A 130 8.05 21.57 -17.87
CA PRO A 130 7.15 22.73 -18.02
C PRO A 130 6.34 22.76 -19.32
N GLU A 131 6.99 22.54 -20.45
CA GLU A 131 6.39 22.59 -21.78
C GLU A 131 5.44 21.40 -22.03
N GLU A 132 5.79 20.22 -21.50
CA GLU A 132 4.96 19.03 -21.53
C GLU A 132 3.66 19.25 -20.75
N ILE A 133 3.73 19.87 -19.56
CA ILE A 133 2.55 20.17 -18.73
C ILE A 133 1.64 21.19 -19.42
N ALA A 134 2.21 22.28 -19.94
CA ALA A 134 1.46 23.30 -20.65
C ALA A 134 0.73 22.74 -21.88
N HIS A 135 1.43 21.91 -22.67
CA HIS A 135 0.86 21.26 -23.85
C HIS A 135 -0.28 20.31 -23.49
N VAL A 136 -0.09 19.45 -22.48
CA VAL A 136 -1.14 18.53 -22.04
C VAL A 136 -2.37 19.28 -21.53
N ALA A 137 -2.17 20.35 -20.73
CA ALA A 137 -3.28 21.19 -20.27
C ALA A 137 -4.05 21.81 -21.44
N ALA A 138 -3.36 22.35 -22.44
CA ALA A 138 -3.98 22.92 -23.63
C ALA A 138 -4.74 21.87 -24.46
N GLN A 139 -4.15 20.69 -24.68
CA GLN A 139 -4.80 19.60 -25.44
C GLN A 139 -6.04 19.04 -24.74
N LEU A 140 -6.03 19.00 -23.40
CA LEU A 140 -7.19 18.59 -22.61
C LEU A 140 -8.24 19.70 -22.46
N GLY A 141 -8.02 20.88 -23.05
CA GLY A 141 -8.92 22.02 -22.92
C GLY A 141 -9.02 22.56 -21.49
N CYS A 142 -7.96 22.40 -20.69
CA CYS A 142 -7.89 22.98 -19.35
C CYS A 142 -7.74 24.50 -19.44
N GLN A 143 -8.56 25.24 -18.69
CA GLN A 143 -8.43 26.70 -18.64
C GLN A 143 -7.24 27.12 -17.77
N SER A 144 -6.85 26.28 -16.82
CA SER A 144 -5.71 26.54 -15.94
C SER A 144 -4.93 25.29 -15.54
N VAL A 145 -3.72 25.51 -15.00
CA VAL A 145 -2.88 24.53 -14.31
C VAL A 145 -2.74 24.95 -12.85
N ALA A 146 -2.96 24.02 -11.91
CA ALA A 146 -2.80 24.26 -10.48
C ALA A 146 -1.56 23.57 -9.90
N PHE A 147 -0.73 24.38 -9.25
CA PHE A 147 0.35 23.95 -8.38
C PHE A 147 -0.21 23.67 -6.97
N THR A 148 -0.31 22.39 -6.60
CA THR A 148 -1.09 21.92 -5.44
C THR A 148 -0.52 20.61 -4.86
N TYR A 149 -1.30 19.91 -4.03
CA TYR A 149 -0.99 18.67 -3.28
C TYR A 149 0.04 18.86 -2.17
N ASN A 150 1.08 19.65 -2.43
CA ASN A 150 1.99 20.24 -1.47
C ASN A 150 2.15 21.74 -1.72
N ASP A 151 2.95 22.43 -0.89
CA ASP A 151 3.12 23.88 -1.01
C ASP A 151 4.08 24.22 -2.17
N PRO A 152 3.63 24.95 -3.21
CA PRO A 152 4.44 25.24 -4.40
C PRO A 152 5.61 26.18 -4.16
N ILE A 153 5.65 26.91 -3.04
CA ILE A 153 6.76 27.80 -2.70
C ILE A 153 8.09 27.04 -2.69
N ILE A 154 8.13 25.82 -2.16
CA ILE A 154 9.41 25.09 -1.99
C ILE A 154 10.07 24.73 -3.32
N TRP A 155 9.30 24.64 -4.40
CA TRP A 155 9.74 24.30 -5.76
C TRP A 155 9.46 25.45 -6.75
N SER A 156 9.53 26.69 -6.26
CA SER A 156 9.23 27.92 -7.00
C SER A 156 9.83 28.01 -8.41
N GLU A 157 11.07 27.58 -8.64
CA GLU A 157 11.70 27.62 -9.97
C GLU A 157 10.91 26.78 -10.99
N TYR A 158 10.42 25.61 -10.58
CA TYR A 158 9.62 24.74 -11.46
C TYR A 158 8.20 25.29 -11.68
N ALA A 159 7.58 25.90 -10.66
CA ALA A 159 6.29 26.58 -10.80
C ALA A 159 6.39 27.78 -11.76
N ILE A 160 7.44 28.59 -11.64
CA ILE A 160 7.68 29.76 -12.50
C ILE A 160 7.87 29.34 -13.96
N GLU A 161 8.75 28.38 -14.24
CA GLU A 161 9.00 27.94 -15.62
C GLU A 161 7.75 27.27 -16.23
N THR A 162 7.01 26.50 -15.44
CA THR A 162 5.72 25.93 -15.88
C THR A 162 4.69 27.02 -16.16
N SER A 163 4.67 28.10 -15.39
CA SER A 163 3.75 29.22 -15.61
C SER A 163 4.04 29.93 -16.91
N LYS A 164 5.31 30.24 -17.19
CA LYS A 164 5.73 30.82 -18.47
C LYS A 164 5.32 29.95 -19.65
N ALA A 165 5.50 28.63 -19.54
CA ALA A 165 5.10 27.68 -20.58
C ALA A 165 3.57 27.64 -20.77
N CYS A 166 2.78 27.70 -19.69
CA CYS A 166 1.32 27.74 -19.74
C CYS A 166 0.81 29.03 -20.41
N HIS A 167 1.34 30.18 -20.01
CA HIS A 167 0.97 31.48 -20.60
C HIS A 167 1.28 31.56 -22.09
N ALA A 168 2.38 30.95 -22.54
CA ALA A 168 2.71 30.86 -23.97
C ALA A 168 1.65 30.09 -24.80
N GLN A 169 0.82 29.26 -24.14
CA GLN A 169 -0.29 28.52 -24.75
C GLN A 169 -1.67 29.08 -24.36
N GLY A 170 -1.73 30.24 -23.69
CA GLY A 170 -2.98 30.85 -23.23
C GLY A 170 -3.65 30.09 -22.06
N VAL A 171 -2.92 29.21 -21.38
CA VAL A 171 -3.39 28.49 -20.19
C VAL A 171 -2.99 29.28 -18.94
N LYS A 172 -3.94 29.49 -18.02
CA LYS A 172 -3.71 30.23 -16.77
C LYS A 172 -3.01 29.36 -15.72
N THR A 173 -2.46 29.98 -14.69
CA THR A 173 -1.80 29.27 -13.57
C THR A 173 -2.39 29.64 -12.23
N VAL A 174 -2.46 28.64 -11.36
CA VAL A 174 -3.05 28.73 -10.03
C VAL A 174 -2.08 28.18 -8.99
N ALA A 175 -1.89 28.90 -7.89
CA ALA A 175 -1.13 28.41 -6.73
C ALA A 175 -2.05 28.10 -5.55
N VAL A 176 -2.00 26.88 -5.01
CA VAL A 176 -2.61 26.55 -3.70
C VAL A 176 -1.49 26.43 -2.68
N THR A 177 -1.35 27.43 -1.80
CA THR A 177 -0.17 27.60 -0.95
C THR A 177 -0.54 28.11 0.44
N ALA A 178 0.31 27.86 1.44
CA ALA A 178 0.20 28.49 2.75
C ALA A 178 0.69 29.96 2.76
N GLY A 179 1.23 30.48 1.65
CA GLY A 179 1.75 31.85 1.57
C GLY A 179 2.97 32.09 2.46
N TYR A 180 3.67 31.03 2.87
CA TYR A 180 4.82 31.09 3.78
C TYR A 180 6.14 31.31 3.02
N ILE A 181 6.28 32.51 2.46
CA ILE A 181 7.37 32.95 1.57
C ILE A 181 8.04 34.20 2.14
N THR A 182 9.31 34.42 1.83
CA THR A 182 10.02 35.65 2.24
C THR A 182 9.67 36.83 1.33
N GLU A 183 9.90 38.05 1.82
CA GLU A 183 9.75 39.27 1.02
C GLU A 183 10.63 39.29 -0.23
N SER A 184 11.85 38.74 -0.16
CA SER A 184 12.78 38.71 -1.29
C SER A 184 12.38 37.73 -2.39
N ALA A 185 11.53 36.74 -2.10
CA ALA A 185 11.13 35.72 -3.06
C ALA A 185 9.70 35.89 -3.58
N ARG A 186 8.80 36.55 -2.82
CA ARG A 186 7.36 36.59 -3.14
C ARG A 186 7.03 37.27 -4.47
N ALA A 187 7.74 38.33 -4.84
CA ALA A 187 7.50 39.05 -6.09
C ALA A 187 7.69 38.13 -7.32
N ASP A 188 8.86 37.50 -7.41
CA ASP A 188 9.21 36.57 -8.49
C ASP A 188 8.28 35.36 -8.57
N PHE A 189 7.83 34.82 -7.43
CA PHE A 189 6.93 33.67 -7.42
C PHE A 189 5.55 34.04 -7.97
N PHE A 190 4.97 35.14 -7.50
CA PHE A 190 3.62 35.55 -7.86
C PHE A 190 3.51 36.31 -9.20
N GLU A 191 4.63 36.78 -9.77
CA GLU A 191 4.67 37.47 -11.07
C GLU A 191 3.98 36.69 -12.20
N HIS A 192 4.06 35.36 -12.16
CA HIS A 192 3.52 34.48 -13.20
C HIS A 192 2.30 33.67 -12.74
N ILE A 193 1.66 34.03 -11.62
CA ILE A 193 0.49 33.34 -11.08
C ILE A 193 -0.75 34.18 -11.38
N ASP A 194 -1.75 33.61 -12.07
CA ASP A 194 -3.00 34.32 -12.35
C ASP A 194 -3.95 34.35 -11.14
N ALA A 195 -3.98 33.26 -10.38
CA ALA A 195 -4.75 33.19 -9.13
C ALA A 195 -4.10 32.35 -8.03
N ALA A 196 -4.41 32.67 -6.78
CA ALA A 196 -3.92 31.94 -5.62
C ALA A 196 -5.03 31.62 -4.62
N ASN A 197 -5.00 30.41 -4.06
CA ASN A 197 -5.67 30.14 -2.80
C ASN A 197 -4.62 30.12 -1.68
N ILE A 198 -4.79 31.01 -0.70
CA ILE A 198 -3.88 31.12 0.44
C ILE A 198 -4.51 30.46 1.66
N ASP A 199 -3.88 29.40 2.14
CA ASP A 199 -4.31 28.69 3.34
C ASP A 199 -3.88 29.43 4.61
N LEU A 200 -4.78 30.24 5.18
CA LEU A 200 -4.63 30.84 6.50
C LEU A 200 -5.02 29.80 7.57
N LYS A 201 -4.03 29.09 8.12
CA LYS A 201 -4.25 27.87 8.91
C LYS A 201 -4.92 28.11 10.26
N ALA A 202 -4.71 29.28 10.85
CA ALA A 202 -5.28 29.74 12.11
C ALA A 202 -5.01 31.25 12.24
N PHE A 203 -5.45 31.87 13.33
CA PHE A 203 -5.19 33.28 13.61
C PHE A 203 -4.51 33.47 14.98
N THR A 204 -3.70 32.48 15.37
CA THR A 204 -2.84 32.54 16.56
C THR A 204 -1.44 32.06 16.26
N GLU A 205 -0.44 32.75 16.84
CA GLU A 205 0.96 32.36 16.72
C GLU A 205 1.24 31.02 17.40
N GLU A 206 0.55 30.70 18.49
CA GLU A 206 0.69 29.41 19.19
C GLU A 206 0.32 28.22 18.30
N PHE A 207 -0.77 28.34 17.53
CA PHE A 207 -1.17 27.30 16.57
C PHE A 207 -0.08 27.12 15.52
N TYR A 208 0.39 28.21 14.91
CA TYR A 208 1.42 28.18 13.88
C TYR A 208 2.72 27.53 14.41
N TYR A 209 3.17 27.94 15.59
CA TYR A 209 4.37 27.40 16.20
C TYR A 209 4.25 25.91 16.56
N ARG A 210 3.16 25.50 17.21
CA ARG A 210 3.02 24.14 17.77
C ARG A 210 2.47 23.10 16.80
N ILE A 211 1.64 23.51 15.86
CA ILE A 211 0.88 22.61 14.98
C ILE A 211 1.45 22.59 13.57
N THR A 212 1.89 23.75 13.05
CA THR A 212 2.45 23.86 11.69
C THR A 212 3.96 24.05 11.66
N LEU A 213 4.62 24.24 12.81
CA LEU A 213 6.06 24.50 12.90
C LEU A 213 6.50 25.68 12.01
N SER A 214 5.72 26.75 12.03
CA SER A 214 5.90 27.98 11.27
C SER A 214 5.42 29.19 12.09
N HIS A 215 5.35 30.37 11.46
CA HIS A 215 4.90 31.62 12.09
C HIS A 215 3.70 32.22 11.35
N LEU A 216 2.80 32.91 12.05
CA LEU A 216 1.59 33.51 11.47
C LEU A 216 1.92 34.74 10.63
N GLN A 217 2.75 35.64 11.16
CA GLN A 217 3.00 36.96 10.55
C GLN A 217 3.45 36.90 9.09
N PRO A 218 4.37 36.00 8.66
CA PRO A 218 4.77 35.93 7.26
C PRO A 218 3.62 35.61 6.29
N VAL A 219 2.60 34.87 6.73
CA VAL A 219 1.41 34.59 5.91
C VAL A 219 0.54 35.84 5.78
N LEU A 220 0.35 36.58 6.88
CA LEU A 220 -0.37 37.84 6.90
C LEU A 220 0.30 38.90 6.01
N ASP A 221 1.64 38.98 6.06
CA ASP A 221 2.43 39.87 5.22
C ASP A 221 2.28 39.55 3.74
N THR A 222 2.21 38.25 3.38
CA THR A 222 1.95 37.82 2.01
C THR A 222 0.54 38.19 1.55
N LEU A 223 -0.48 37.98 2.37
CA LEU A 223 -1.88 38.35 2.06
C LEU A 223 -2.03 39.87 1.85
N GLY A 224 -1.48 40.67 2.77
CA GLY A 224 -1.51 42.13 2.64
C GLY A 224 -0.72 42.63 1.43
N TRP A 225 0.40 41.98 1.09
CA TRP A 225 1.19 42.30 -0.09
C TRP A 225 0.46 41.94 -1.39
N LEU A 226 -0.15 40.74 -1.50
CA LEU A 226 -0.96 40.35 -2.66
C LEU A 226 -2.07 41.36 -2.93
N LYS A 227 -2.74 41.86 -1.88
CA LYS A 227 -3.80 42.86 -2.05
C LYS A 227 -3.31 44.22 -2.56
N ARG A 228 -2.14 44.66 -2.10
CA ARG A 228 -1.66 46.04 -2.29
C ARG A 228 -0.73 46.20 -3.49
N GLU A 229 0.02 45.14 -3.82
CA GLU A 229 1.16 45.23 -4.71
C GLU A 229 1.02 44.36 -5.97
N THR A 230 -0.05 43.55 -6.10
CA THR A 230 -0.26 42.68 -7.27
C THR A 230 -1.69 42.71 -7.80
N ASP A 231 -1.85 42.26 -9.05
CA ASP A 231 -3.15 42.01 -9.70
C ASP A 231 -3.57 40.52 -9.61
N VAL A 232 -2.86 39.71 -8.82
CA VAL A 232 -3.16 38.27 -8.67
C VAL A 232 -4.51 38.12 -7.98
N TRP A 233 -5.45 37.40 -8.59
CA TRP A 233 -6.70 37.08 -7.92
C TRP A 233 -6.43 36.11 -6.78
N PHE A 234 -6.93 36.37 -5.58
CA PHE A 234 -6.77 35.39 -4.51
C PHE A 234 -8.00 35.22 -3.63
N GLU A 235 -8.08 34.03 -3.04
CA GLU A 235 -9.09 33.63 -2.07
C GLU A 235 -8.39 32.99 -0.86
N ILE A 236 -9.03 33.05 0.30
CA ILE A 236 -8.44 32.58 1.57
C ILE A 236 -9.17 31.32 2.01
N THR A 237 -8.43 30.30 2.40
CA THR A 237 -9.00 29.09 3.02
C THR A 237 -8.53 28.97 4.47
N ASN A 238 -9.47 28.75 5.37
CA ASN A 238 -9.22 28.34 6.74
C ASN A 238 -9.80 26.93 6.96
N LEU A 239 -8.92 25.96 7.19
CA LEU A 239 -9.32 24.60 7.58
C LEU A 239 -9.64 24.62 9.08
N VAL A 240 -10.92 24.48 9.43
CA VAL A 240 -11.38 24.56 10.81
C VAL A 240 -11.18 23.20 11.47
N ILE A 241 -10.47 23.15 12.59
CA ILE A 241 -10.08 21.94 13.33
C ILE A 241 -10.68 22.04 14.74
N PRO A 242 -11.52 21.07 15.15
CA PRO A 242 -12.13 21.08 16.47
C PRO A 242 -11.10 21.22 17.59
N GLN A 243 -11.38 22.08 18.57
CA GLN A 243 -10.53 22.32 19.74
C GLN A 243 -9.10 22.77 19.40
N ALA A 244 -8.91 23.47 18.28
CA ALA A 244 -7.60 23.99 17.88
C ALA A 244 -7.64 25.40 17.29
N ASN A 245 -8.59 25.68 16.41
CA ASN A 245 -8.78 27.00 15.79
C ASN A 245 -10.27 27.29 15.51
N ASP A 246 -11.17 26.71 16.30
CA ASP A 246 -12.64 26.79 16.17
C ASP A 246 -13.32 27.69 17.22
N ASP A 247 -12.52 28.54 17.87
CA ASP A 247 -12.99 29.52 18.85
C ASP A 247 -13.58 30.77 18.18
N ASP A 248 -14.68 31.29 18.74
CA ASP A 248 -15.43 32.42 18.16
C ASP A 248 -14.64 33.73 18.17
N ASP A 249 -13.82 33.98 19.20
CA ASP A 249 -12.96 35.17 19.29
C ASP A 249 -11.81 35.08 18.29
N GLU A 250 -11.27 33.88 18.05
CA GLU A 250 -10.30 33.67 16.97
C GLU A 250 -10.89 33.94 15.58
N PHE A 251 -12.11 33.44 15.30
CA PHE A 251 -12.80 33.75 14.05
C PHE A 251 -13.06 35.25 13.89
N GLN A 252 -13.52 35.93 14.93
CA GLN A 252 -13.78 37.36 14.87
C GLN A 252 -12.51 38.14 14.57
N ARG A 253 -11.40 37.89 15.29
CA ARG A 253 -10.11 38.55 15.03
C ARG A 253 -9.60 38.33 13.61
N MET A 254 -9.73 37.10 13.10
CA MET A 254 -9.34 36.78 11.73
C MET A 254 -10.18 37.58 10.71
N CYS A 255 -11.50 37.61 10.89
CA CYS A 255 -12.41 38.30 9.99
C CYS A 255 -12.21 39.82 10.03
N ASP A 256 -12.03 40.40 11.21
CA ASP A 256 -11.74 41.82 11.39
C ASP A 256 -10.42 42.20 10.70
N TRP A 257 -9.40 41.37 10.85
CA TRP A 257 -8.11 41.60 10.18
C TRP A 257 -8.24 41.51 8.66
N ILE A 258 -8.91 40.48 8.13
CA ILE A 258 -9.16 40.33 6.69
C ILE A 258 -9.91 41.57 6.17
N LEU A 259 -10.98 41.99 6.85
CA LEU A 259 -11.76 43.15 6.46
C LEU A 259 -10.91 44.43 6.38
N ASN A 260 -10.03 44.65 7.37
CA ASN A 260 -9.24 45.87 7.48
C ASN A 260 -8.01 45.89 6.55
N GLU A 261 -7.29 44.77 6.41
CA GLU A 261 -6.01 44.70 5.70
C GLU A 261 -6.12 44.19 4.27
N VAL A 262 -7.10 43.34 3.99
CA VAL A 262 -7.30 42.66 2.70
C VAL A 262 -8.55 43.16 1.98
N GLY A 263 -9.60 43.48 2.71
CA GLY A 263 -10.87 44.03 2.21
C GLY A 263 -12.03 43.03 2.21
N ASP A 264 -13.24 43.58 2.08
CA ASP A 264 -14.51 42.84 2.18
C ASP A 264 -14.87 41.98 0.94
N GLU A 265 -14.11 42.15 -0.15
CA GLU A 265 -14.37 41.53 -1.45
C GLU A 265 -13.57 40.25 -1.71
N VAL A 266 -12.58 39.92 -0.89
CA VAL A 266 -11.79 38.69 -1.02
C VAL A 266 -12.56 37.52 -0.39
N PRO A 267 -12.88 36.47 -1.17
CA PRO A 267 -13.56 35.29 -0.64
C PRO A 267 -12.82 34.59 0.49
N LEU A 268 -13.58 34.19 1.52
CA LEU A 268 -13.11 33.35 2.63
C LEU A 268 -13.84 32.01 2.64
N HIS A 269 -13.09 30.92 2.71
CA HIS A 269 -13.59 29.55 2.76
C HIS A 269 -13.29 28.93 4.12
N PHE A 270 -14.32 28.49 4.85
CA PHE A 270 -14.17 27.65 6.02
C PHE A 270 -14.37 26.19 5.62
N SER A 271 -13.31 25.39 5.68
CA SER A 271 -13.34 24.00 5.24
C SER A 271 -13.31 23.02 6.41
N ALA A 272 -14.04 21.90 6.29
CA ALA A 272 -14.01 20.83 7.29
C ALA A 272 -12.69 20.06 7.28
N PHE A 273 -12.18 19.80 8.49
CA PHE A 273 -11.06 18.91 8.78
C PHE A 273 -11.53 17.45 8.85
N HIS A 274 -10.66 16.54 8.40
CA HIS A 274 -10.77 15.09 8.57
C HIS A 274 -9.46 14.58 9.20
N PRO A 275 -9.51 13.70 10.21
CA PRO A 275 -8.31 13.22 10.92
C PRO A 275 -7.54 12.17 10.11
N ASP A 276 -6.65 12.63 9.23
CA ASP A 276 -5.92 11.76 8.28
C ASP A 276 -4.46 11.46 8.67
N PHE A 277 -3.84 12.28 9.53
CA PHE A 277 -2.40 12.22 9.82
C PHE A 277 -2.03 12.04 11.30
N ARG A 278 -1.57 13.10 12.00
CA ARG A 278 -1.07 13.00 13.39
C ARG A 278 -2.06 13.53 14.42
N MET A 279 -3.06 14.30 14.01
CA MET A 279 -4.13 14.79 14.87
C MET A 279 -5.35 13.86 14.77
N LEU A 280 -5.17 12.61 15.22
CA LEU A 280 -6.19 11.56 15.22
C LEU A 280 -7.00 11.54 16.54
N ASP A 281 -6.64 12.39 17.48
CA ASP A 281 -7.21 12.53 18.82
C ASP A 281 -8.57 13.25 18.84
N ARG A 282 -9.03 13.73 17.69
CA ARG A 282 -10.25 14.54 17.55
C ARG A 282 -11.02 14.14 16.29
N GLY A 283 -12.33 14.32 16.32
CA GLY A 283 -13.22 14.03 15.18
C GLY A 283 -13.09 15.04 14.04
N GLY A 284 -13.76 14.76 12.92
CA GLY A 284 -13.92 15.72 11.84
C GLY A 284 -14.75 16.93 12.25
N THR A 285 -14.63 18.03 11.51
CA THR A 285 -15.31 19.30 11.87
C THR A 285 -16.82 19.17 11.74
N PRO A 286 -17.59 19.46 12.80
CA PRO A 286 -19.05 19.49 12.73
C PRO A 286 -19.52 20.57 11.74
N PRO A 287 -20.53 20.30 10.89
CA PRO A 287 -21.10 21.30 10.00
C PRO A 287 -21.54 22.58 10.73
N GLU A 288 -22.05 22.46 11.95
CA GLU A 288 -22.49 23.56 12.81
C GLU A 288 -21.35 24.55 13.11
N THR A 289 -20.12 24.04 13.28
CA THR A 289 -18.93 24.88 13.50
C THR A 289 -18.63 25.73 12.27
N LEU A 290 -18.72 25.17 11.06
CA LEU A 290 -18.51 25.92 9.82
C LEU A 290 -19.60 26.95 9.58
N ILE A 291 -20.85 26.60 9.91
CA ILE A 291 -22.00 27.52 9.83
C ILE A 291 -21.76 28.72 10.75
N ARG A 292 -21.35 28.45 12.00
CA ARG A 292 -21.03 29.48 13.00
C ARG A 292 -19.91 30.41 12.52
N ALA A 293 -18.79 29.84 12.05
CA ALA A 293 -17.67 30.62 11.52
C ALA A 293 -18.09 31.52 10.35
N ARG A 294 -18.92 31.00 9.44
CA ARG A 294 -19.48 31.76 8.32
C ARG A 294 -20.39 32.90 8.78
N GLU A 295 -21.24 32.67 9.76
CA GLU A 295 -22.13 33.70 10.30
C GLU A 295 -21.35 34.85 10.95
N ILE A 296 -20.29 34.53 11.71
CA ILE A 296 -19.36 35.52 12.29
C ILE A 296 -18.71 36.36 11.18
N ALA A 297 -18.18 35.73 10.14
CA ALA A 297 -17.53 36.40 9.03
C ALA A 297 -18.46 37.35 8.25
N LEU A 298 -19.70 36.93 8.01
CA LEU A 298 -20.71 37.79 7.37
C LEU A 298 -21.13 38.94 8.29
N ALA A 299 -21.27 38.70 9.59
CA ALA A 299 -21.60 39.73 10.57
C ALA A 299 -20.48 40.77 10.72
N ALA A 300 -19.21 40.35 10.56
CA ALA A 300 -18.07 41.25 10.51
C ALA A 300 -18.10 42.19 9.28
N GLY A 301 -18.74 41.75 8.18
CA GLY A 301 -18.93 42.56 6.97
C GLY A 301 -18.26 41.99 5.71
N LEU A 302 -17.70 40.79 5.77
CA LEU A 302 -17.16 40.13 4.57
C LEU A 302 -18.31 39.75 3.63
N LYS A 303 -18.17 40.02 2.32
CA LYS A 303 -19.25 39.83 1.34
C LYS A 303 -19.39 38.38 0.88
N TYR A 304 -18.29 37.64 0.80
CA TYR A 304 -18.23 36.31 0.18
C TYR A 304 -17.60 35.30 1.13
N VAL A 305 -18.44 34.49 1.78
CA VAL A 305 -18.00 33.49 2.75
C VAL A 305 -18.64 32.13 2.45
N TYR A 306 -17.81 31.10 2.38
CA TYR A 306 -18.17 29.77 1.90
C TYR A 306 -17.85 28.68 2.91
N THR A 307 -18.63 27.59 2.89
CA THR A 307 -18.32 26.35 3.60
C THR A 307 -17.78 25.29 2.64
N GLY A 308 -16.59 24.76 2.91
CA GLY A 308 -15.91 23.72 2.12
C GLY A 308 -15.92 22.35 2.78
N ASN A 309 -15.65 21.30 2.01
CA ASN A 309 -15.63 19.89 2.47
C ASN A 309 -16.94 19.39 3.13
N VAL A 310 -18.06 20.07 2.91
CA VAL A 310 -19.41 19.67 3.37
C VAL A 310 -20.42 19.84 2.24
N ASN A 311 -21.47 19.04 2.20
CA ASN A 311 -22.51 19.20 1.20
C ASN A 311 -23.54 20.22 1.69
N ASP A 312 -23.42 21.47 1.24
CA ASP A 312 -24.24 22.58 1.71
C ASP A 312 -24.49 23.61 0.60
N VAL A 313 -25.44 23.32 -0.27
CA VAL A 313 -25.76 24.16 -1.43
C VAL A 313 -25.95 25.63 -1.04
N ARG A 314 -26.66 25.86 0.07
CA ARG A 314 -26.99 27.21 0.52
C ARG A 314 -25.74 28.00 0.89
N ARG A 315 -24.76 27.40 1.57
CA ARG A 315 -23.55 28.09 2.06
C ARG A 315 -22.33 27.93 1.14
N GLN A 316 -22.43 27.12 0.08
CA GLN A 316 -21.45 27.01 -1.02
C GLN A 316 -21.72 27.96 -2.19
N SER A 317 -22.94 28.48 -2.29
CA SER A 317 -23.36 29.33 -3.40
C SER A 317 -22.95 30.80 -3.23
N THR A 318 -22.67 31.48 -4.34
CA THR A 318 -22.37 32.92 -4.37
C THR A 318 -23.66 33.72 -4.41
N TYR A 319 -23.80 34.70 -3.53
CA TYR A 319 -24.95 35.62 -3.47
C TYR A 319 -24.54 37.05 -3.79
N CYS A 320 -25.48 37.85 -4.29
CA CYS A 320 -25.25 39.27 -4.49
C CYS A 320 -25.18 39.99 -3.13
N PRO A 321 -24.10 40.73 -2.82
CA PRO A 321 -24.00 41.42 -1.54
C PRO A 321 -25.02 42.58 -1.39
N SER A 322 -25.63 43.04 -2.49
CA SER A 322 -26.57 44.15 -2.48
C SER A 322 -28.04 43.69 -2.43
N CYS A 323 -28.45 42.74 -3.26
CA CYS A 323 -29.85 42.30 -3.34
C CYS A 323 -30.12 40.92 -2.72
N GLY A 324 -29.09 40.19 -2.30
CA GLY A 324 -29.23 38.87 -1.67
C GLY A 324 -29.58 37.72 -2.63
N GLU A 325 -29.83 37.98 -3.92
CA GLU A 325 -30.13 36.94 -4.91
C GLU A 325 -28.96 35.98 -5.13
N THR A 326 -29.25 34.68 -5.29
CA THR A 326 -28.25 33.67 -5.67
C THR A 326 -27.74 33.94 -7.09
N LEU A 327 -26.43 34.17 -7.21
CA LEU A 327 -25.74 34.47 -8.46
C LEU A 327 -25.10 33.23 -9.08
N ILE A 328 -24.42 32.42 -8.27
CA ILE A 328 -23.83 31.16 -8.71
C ILE A 328 -24.23 30.10 -7.70
N GLU A 329 -25.15 29.22 -8.08
CA GLU A 329 -25.54 28.08 -7.25
C GLU A 329 -24.51 26.97 -7.39
N ARG A 330 -24.06 26.44 -6.25
CA ARG A 330 -23.11 25.32 -6.19
C ARG A 330 -23.68 24.20 -5.36
N ASN A 331 -23.78 23.02 -5.95
CA ASN A 331 -23.97 21.79 -5.23
C ASN A 331 -22.67 21.00 -5.31
N TRP A 332 -21.84 21.12 -4.27
CA TRP A 332 -20.46 20.65 -4.31
C TRP A 332 -19.71 21.31 -5.48
N TYR A 333 -19.20 20.53 -6.44
CA TYR A 333 -18.54 21.06 -7.65
C TYR A 333 -19.47 21.17 -8.88
N GLN A 334 -20.76 20.91 -8.73
CA GLN A 334 -21.72 21.09 -9.81
C GLN A 334 -22.33 22.49 -9.74
N LEU A 335 -22.17 23.26 -10.81
CA LEU A 335 -22.85 24.56 -10.95
C LEU A 335 -24.29 24.37 -11.43
N GLY A 336 -25.19 25.11 -10.80
CA GLY A 336 -26.61 25.21 -11.17
C GLY A 336 -26.91 26.56 -11.80
N LYS A 337 -27.74 27.37 -11.11
CA LYS A 337 -28.04 28.75 -11.51
C LYS A 337 -26.77 29.59 -11.70
N TYR A 338 -26.65 30.27 -12.84
CA TYR A 338 -25.59 31.24 -13.14
C TYR A 338 -26.22 32.55 -13.64
N ALA A 339 -26.14 33.58 -12.81
CA ALA A 339 -26.96 34.79 -12.89
C ALA A 339 -26.09 36.07 -12.89
N LEU A 340 -25.01 36.03 -13.68
CA LEU A 340 -24.06 37.11 -13.87
C LEU A 340 -24.08 37.62 -15.33
N ASN A 341 -23.94 38.93 -15.50
CA ASN A 341 -23.65 39.58 -16.78
C ASN A 341 -22.21 40.09 -16.72
N GLY A 342 -21.26 39.31 -17.23
CA GLY A 342 -19.83 39.52 -16.95
C GLY A 342 -19.56 39.38 -15.44
N ASN A 343 -19.05 40.42 -14.80
CA ASN A 343 -18.82 40.47 -13.35
C ASN A 343 -19.92 41.25 -12.59
N ARG A 344 -21.14 41.36 -13.13
CA ARG A 344 -22.24 42.09 -12.50
C ARG A 344 -23.45 41.20 -12.24
N CYS A 345 -24.11 41.42 -11.10
CA CYS A 345 -25.37 40.79 -10.77
C CYS A 345 -26.42 41.08 -11.84
N GLN A 346 -27.07 40.05 -12.40
CA GLN A 346 -28.09 40.26 -13.43
C GLN A 346 -29.36 40.96 -12.93
N TYR A 347 -29.59 40.99 -11.61
CA TYR A 347 -30.81 41.53 -11.00
C TYR A 347 -30.71 43.00 -10.60
N CYS A 348 -29.57 43.42 -10.02
CA CYS A 348 -29.37 44.78 -9.51
C CYS A 348 -28.11 45.47 -10.05
N ASN A 349 -27.36 44.81 -10.95
CA ASN A 349 -26.16 45.34 -11.61
C ASN A 349 -24.96 45.66 -10.69
N THR A 350 -25.05 45.28 -9.41
CA THR A 350 -23.94 45.35 -8.45
C THR A 350 -22.76 44.52 -8.96
N GLN A 351 -21.57 45.12 -8.93
CA GLN A 351 -20.33 44.46 -9.32
C GLN A 351 -19.97 43.39 -8.30
N VAL A 352 -19.54 42.23 -8.81
CA VAL A 352 -19.08 41.08 -8.04
C VAL A 352 -17.59 40.96 -8.27
N ALA A 353 -16.81 40.97 -7.20
CA ALA A 353 -15.36 40.82 -7.30
C ALA A 353 -15.02 39.40 -7.79
N GLY A 354 -14.10 39.29 -8.74
CA GLY A 354 -13.69 38.00 -9.33
C GLY A 354 -13.55 38.06 -10.84
N HIS A 355 -13.07 36.94 -11.39
CA HIS A 355 -12.95 36.69 -12.82
C HIS A 355 -14.02 35.70 -13.25
N PHE A 356 -14.91 36.17 -14.12
CA PHE A 356 -16.09 35.43 -14.57
C PHE A 356 -16.17 35.47 -16.10
N ASP A 357 -16.52 34.34 -16.70
CA ASP A 357 -16.91 34.29 -18.10
C ASP A 357 -18.41 34.58 -18.26
N GLN A 358 -18.86 34.81 -19.50
CA GLN A 358 -20.28 35.05 -19.81
C GLN A 358 -21.17 33.84 -19.50
N ARG A 359 -20.59 32.65 -19.40
CA ARG A 359 -21.25 31.38 -19.06
C ARG A 359 -20.37 30.63 -18.07
N PRO A 360 -20.95 29.79 -17.19
CA PRO A 360 -20.16 28.90 -16.36
C PRO A 360 -19.43 27.86 -17.22
N GLY A 361 -18.30 27.36 -16.73
CA GLY A 361 -17.69 26.16 -17.30
C GLY A 361 -18.57 24.92 -17.08
N ASP A 362 -18.32 23.87 -17.86
CA ASP A 362 -19.13 22.65 -17.92
C ASP A 362 -18.40 21.39 -17.43
N TRP A 363 -17.27 21.57 -16.72
CA TRP A 363 -16.48 20.45 -16.22
C TRP A 363 -17.27 19.60 -15.20
N GLY A 364 -17.97 20.28 -14.29
CA GLY A 364 -18.77 19.66 -13.23
C GLY A 364 -17.92 18.86 -12.25
N GLN A 365 -18.49 17.78 -11.70
CA GLN A 365 -17.84 16.95 -10.68
C GLN A 365 -16.83 15.93 -11.24
N LYS A 366 -16.44 16.04 -12.52
CA LYS A 366 -15.56 15.08 -13.18
C LYS A 366 -14.17 15.11 -12.58
N ARG A 367 -13.55 13.94 -12.50
CA ARG A 367 -12.14 13.77 -12.16
C ARG A 367 -11.48 12.92 -13.23
N LEU A 368 -10.45 13.46 -13.87
CA LEU A 368 -9.72 12.77 -14.93
C LEU A 368 -8.24 12.65 -14.54
N PRO A 369 -7.81 11.49 -14.01
CA PRO A 369 -6.38 11.20 -13.84
C PRO A 369 -5.67 11.21 -15.20
N VAL A 370 -4.45 11.75 -15.25
CA VAL A 370 -3.67 11.86 -16.48
C VAL A 370 -2.34 11.15 -16.32
N ASP A 371 -2.05 10.22 -17.22
CA ASP A 371 -0.70 9.67 -17.40
C ASP A 371 0.03 10.50 -18.46
N MET A 372 0.98 11.33 -18.01
CA MET A 372 1.70 12.26 -18.89
C MET A 372 2.47 11.53 -20.00
N GLN A 373 3.13 10.42 -19.71
CA GLN A 373 3.96 9.73 -20.71
C GLN A 373 3.09 9.08 -21.79
N SER A 374 2.00 8.44 -21.38
CA SER A 374 1.04 7.82 -22.30
C SER A 374 0.37 8.88 -23.17
N PHE A 375 0.00 10.04 -22.60
CA PHE A 375 -0.62 11.12 -23.35
C PHE A 375 0.33 11.75 -24.37
N LEU A 376 1.57 12.07 -23.96
CA LEU A 376 2.59 12.67 -24.84
C LEU A 376 3.00 11.74 -25.99
N LYS A 377 2.95 10.42 -25.80
CA LYS A 377 3.16 9.45 -26.89
C LYS A 377 2.07 9.54 -27.96
N GLN A 378 0.83 9.81 -27.56
CA GLN A 378 -0.31 9.93 -28.48
C GLN A 378 -0.38 11.33 -29.11
N HIS A 379 0.04 12.35 -28.37
CA HIS A 379 -0.04 13.76 -28.76
C HIS A 379 1.32 14.45 -28.52
N PRO A 380 2.32 14.20 -29.39
CA PRO A 380 3.66 14.76 -29.22
C PRO A 380 3.67 16.30 -29.28
N LEU A 381 4.67 16.90 -28.64
CA LEU A 381 4.88 18.35 -28.66
C LEU A 381 5.08 18.87 -30.10
N PRO A 382 4.58 20.07 -30.44
CA PRO A 382 4.89 20.71 -31.72
C PRO A 382 6.39 20.99 -31.80
N SER A 383 7.08 20.49 -32.82
CA SER A 383 8.51 20.71 -32.97
C SER A 383 8.80 22.19 -33.27
N SER A 384 9.54 22.85 -32.38
CA SER A 384 10.21 24.11 -32.72
C SER A 384 11.23 23.84 -33.81
N SER A 385 11.12 24.57 -34.91
CA SER A 385 11.95 24.50 -36.10
C SER A 385 13.46 24.48 -35.81
N SER A 386 14.11 23.34 -36.07
CA SER A 386 15.50 23.29 -36.55
C SER A 386 15.73 22.02 -37.39
N GLU A 387 15.79 22.24 -38.70
CA GLU A 387 16.50 21.48 -39.74
C GLU A 387 16.26 19.96 -39.83
N GLN A 388 15.33 19.63 -40.73
CA GLN A 388 15.26 18.35 -41.43
C GLN A 388 16.59 18.06 -42.16
N GLN A 389 17.37 17.11 -41.67
CA GLN A 389 18.17 16.28 -42.58
C GLN A 389 17.28 15.15 -43.09
N LYS A 390 16.88 15.30 -44.36
CA LYS A 390 16.22 14.27 -45.17
C LYS A 390 17.12 13.03 -45.24
N GLY A 391 16.77 12.01 -44.48
CA GLY A 391 17.13 10.62 -44.71
C GLY A 391 15.86 9.81 -44.96
N SER A 392 15.29 9.95 -46.16
CA SER A 392 14.18 9.08 -46.61
C SER A 392 14.78 7.73 -46.99
N THR A 393 14.79 6.79 -46.05
CA THR A 393 14.81 5.36 -46.35
C THR A 393 13.48 4.80 -45.89
N SER A 394 12.57 4.61 -46.85
CA SER A 394 11.45 3.70 -46.68
C SER A 394 12.01 2.29 -46.50
N MET A 395 12.18 1.84 -45.26
CA MET A 395 12.26 0.41 -45.01
C MET A 395 10.85 -0.11 -44.94
N GLN A 396 10.41 -0.71 -46.05
CA GLN A 396 9.44 -1.80 -45.99
C GLN A 396 9.97 -2.80 -44.97
N SER A 397 9.21 -3.03 -43.90
CA SER A 397 9.50 -4.10 -42.96
C SER A 397 9.14 -5.42 -43.64
N ASP A 398 10.12 -6.05 -44.28
CA ASP A 398 10.13 -7.50 -44.39
C ASP A 398 10.23 -8.04 -42.96
N SER A 399 9.08 -8.29 -42.32
CA SER A 399 9.01 -8.95 -41.01
C SER A 399 9.16 -10.46 -41.19
N THR A 400 10.35 -10.88 -41.60
CA THR A 400 10.82 -12.24 -41.30
C THR A 400 11.39 -12.20 -39.88
N THR A 401 10.83 -13.03 -39.00
CA THR A 401 11.33 -13.30 -37.64
C THR A 401 12.80 -13.67 -37.73
N ALA A 402 13.71 -12.71 -37.49
CA ALA A 402 15.13 -13.00 -37.43
C ALA A 402 15.35 -13.89 -36.20
N ARG A 403 15.70 -15.17 -36.44
CA ARG A 403 16.20 -16.05 -35.38
C ARG A 403 17.39 -15.36 -34.73
N ILE A 404 17.33 -15.16 -33.41
CA ILE A 404 18.44 -14.61 -32.64
C ILE A 404 19.50 -15.71 -32.54
N GLU A 405 20.52 -15.66 -33.40
CA GLU A 405 21.65 -16.58 -33.37
C GLU A 405 22.77 -15.99 -32.50
N LEU A 406 23.05 -16.63 -31.36
CA LEU A 406 24.10 -16.21 -30.42
C LEU A 406 25.27 -17.20 -30.47
N SER A 407 26.49 -16.69 -30.63
CA SER A 407 27.71 -17.47 -30.46
C SER A 407 28.03 -17.67 -28.97
N PRO A 408 28.89 -18.64 -28.59
CA PRO A 408 29.36 -18.76 -27.21
C PRO A 408 30.03 -17.47 -26.67
N GLU A 409 30.70 -16.71 -27.53
CA GLU A 409 31.31 -15.42 -27.18
C GLU A 409 30.23 -14.36 -26.90
N HIS A 410 29.16 -14.33 -27.71
CA HIS A 410 28.00 -13.46 -27.45
C HIS A 410 27.36 -13.76 -26.09
N HIS A 411 27.21 -15.05 -25.75
CA HIS A 411 26.67 -15.45 -24.44
C HIS A 411 27.51 -14.88 -23.29
N GLN A 412 28.83 -15.03 -23.36
CA GLN A 412 29.73 -14.55 -22.33
C GLN A 412 29.66 -13.02 -22.18
N ARG A 413 29.63 -12.27 -23.30
CA ARG A 413 29.56 -10.80 -23.26
C ARG A 413 28.23 -10.27 -22.71
N LEU A 414 27.11 -10.90 -23.05
CA LEU A 414 25.80 -10.55 -22.48
C LEU A 414 25.79 -10.73 -20.96
N LEU A 415 26.32 -11.86 -20.48
CA LEU A 415 26.40 -12.16 -19.05
C LEU A 415 27.35 -11.19 -18.32
N GLN A 416 28.51 -10.87 -18.91
CA GLN A 416 29.45 -9.88 -18.35
C GLN A 416 28.83 -8.49 -18.23
N LYS A 417 28.15 -8.00 -19.28
CA LYS A 417 27.48 -6.69 -19.25
C LYS A 417 26.36 -6.67 -18.21
N ALA A 418 25.52 -7.69 -18.17
CA ALA A 418 24.46 -7.80 -17.18
C ALA A 418 25.02 -7.85 -15.75
N ALA A 419 26.06 -8.65 -15.51
CA ALA A 419 26.71 -8.79 -14.22
C ALA A 419 27.34 -7.48 -13.74
N ALA A 420 28.10 -6.79 -14.61
CA ALA A 420 28.72 -5.51 -14.29
C ALA A 420 27.67 -4.46 -13.86
N VAL A 421 26.55 -4.39 -14.58
CA VAL A 421 25.46 -3.44 -14.27
C VAL A 421 24.72 -3.83 -12.98
N VAL A 422 24.40 -5.12 -12.80
CA VAL A 422 23.74 -5.62 -11.58
C VAL A 422 24.61 -5.33 -10.35
N VAL A 423 25.90 -5.68 -10.42
CA VAL A 423 26.84 -5.51 -9.30
C VAL A 423 27.05 -4.04 -9.02
N GLY A 424 27.38 -3.22 -10.02
CA GLY A 424 27.56 -1.78 -9.82
C GLY A 424 26.32 -1.10 -9.21
N THR A 425 25.13 -1.52 -9.64
CA THR A 425 23.87 -1.03 -9.05
C THR A 425 23.70 -1.47 -7.60
N ALA A 426 23.94 -2.74 -7.28
CA ALA A 426 23.82 -3.29 -5.92
C ALA A 426 24.84 -2.68 -4.94
N THR A 427 26.07 -2.44 -5.40
CA THR A 427 27.17 -1.86 -4.60
C THR A 427 27.19 -0.33 -4.61
N ARG A 428 26.32 0.31 -5.41
CA ARG A 428 26.31 1.77 -5.64
C ARG A 428 27.63 2.31 -6.18
N THR A 429 28.30 1.52 -7.02
CA THR A 429 29.52 1.91 -7.73
C THR A 429 29.22 2.11 -9.21
N VAL A 430 30.08 2.84 -9.92
CA VAL A 430 29.95 2.98 -11.38
C VAL A 430 30.17 1.60 -12.02
N PRO A 431 29.21 1.05 -12.80
CA PRO A 431 29.40 -0.22 -13.49
C PRO A 431 30.57 -0.16 -14.49
N ALA A 432 31.27 -1.27 -14.66
CA ALA A 432 32.25 -1.37 -15.75
C ALA A 432 31.53 -1.29 -17.11
N GLU A 433 32.05 -0.49 -18.03
CA GLU A 433 31.52 -0.41 -19.40
C GLU A 433 31.94 -1.64 -20.20
N ILE A 434 30.98 -2.52 -20.47
CA ILE A 434 31.15 -3.68 -21.35
C ILE A 434 30.39 -3.41 -22.66
N ALA A 435 31.12 -3.35 -23.78
CA ALA A 435 30.53 -3.25 -25.12
C ALA A 435 30.04 -4.63 -25.60
N LEU A 436 28.87 -4.66 -26.26
CA LEU A 436 28.35 -5.87 -26.92
C LEU A 436 28.76 -5.96 -28.40
N GLU A 437 29.66 -5.08 -28.85
CA GLU A 437 30.21 -5.08 -30.21
C GLU A 437 29.12 -5.05 -31.30
N ASP A 438 29.07 -6.04 -32.18
CA ASP A 438 28.09 -6.16 -33.27
C ASP A 438 26.65 -6.30 -32.78
N LEU A 439 26.44 -6.75 -31.54
CA LEU A 439 25.12 -6.88 -30.93
C LEU A 439 24.60 -5.59 -30.29
N GLU A 440 25.42 -4.55 -30.07
CA GLU A 440 25.04 -3.37 -29.30
C GLU A 440 23.80 -2.66 -29.86
N ASN A 441 23.72 -2.57 -31.20
CA ASN A 441 22.64 -1.90 -31.93
C ASN A 441 21.57 -2.87 -32.48
N MET A 442 21.67 -4.17 -32.19
CA MET A 442 20.65 -5.14 -32.60
C MET A 442 19.32 -4.77 -31.94
N VAL A 443 18.29 -4.49 -32.74
CA VAL A 443 16.97 -4.13 -32.23
C VAL A 443 16.26 -5.38 -31.75
N ILE A 444 15.83 -5.38 -30.49
CA ILE A 444 15.11 -6.49 -29.88
C ILE A 444 13.78 -6.03 -29.29
N ASN A 445 12.77 -6.90 -29.35
CA ASN A 445 11.44 -6.60 -28.83
C ASN A 445 11.35 -6.80 -27.31
N GLY A 446 12.31 -7.51 -26.72
CA GLY A 446 12.53 -7.48 -25.29
C GLY A 446 13.78 -8.18 -24.80
N ALA A 447 14.24 -7.74 -23.64
CA ALA A 447 15.33 -8.34 -22.89
C ALA A 447 14.95 -8.41 -21.41
N PHE A 448 15.23 -9.53 -20.76
CA PHE A 448 15.04 -9.72 -19.32
C PHE A 448 16.34 -10.17 -18.68
N VAL A 449 16.59 -9.68 -17.47
CA VAL A 449 17.63 -10.17 -16.58
C VAL A 449 16.95 -10.83 -15.39
N SER A 450 17.24 -12.10 -15.19
CA SER A 450 16.78 -12.92 -14.07
C SER A 450 17.96 -13.23 -13.16
N LEU A 451 17.78 -13.00 -11.87
CA LEU A 451 18.71 -13.39 -10.82
C LEU A 451 18.08 -14.54 -10.05
N LYS A 452 18.82 -15.62 -9.87
CA LYS A 452 18.38 -16.79 -9.10
C LYS A 452 19.37 -17.05 -7.96
N ARG A 453 18.87 -17.57 -6.85
CA ARG A 453 19.67 -18.04 -5.71
C ARG A 453 19.30 -19.49 -5.46
N GLN A 454 20.26 -20.40 -5.57
CA GLN A 454 20.01 -21.84 -5.39
C GLN A 454 18.85 -22.36 -6.25
N GLY A 455 18.77 -21.87 -7.50
CA GLY A 455 17.69 -22.21 -8.43
C GLY A 455 16.37 -21.45 -8.21
N GLN A 456 16.17 -20.81 -7.05
CA GLN A 456 14.98 -20.02 -6.77
C GLN A 456 15.07 -18.60 -7.33
N LEU A 457 13.95 -18.05 -7.79
CA LEU A 457 13.90 -16.71 -8.34
C LEU A 457 14.15 -15.64 -7.26
N ARG A 458 15.20 -14.83 -7.42
CA ARG A 458 15.53 -13.69 -6.54
C ARG A 458 15.12 -12.34 -7.13
N SER A 459 15.10 -12.23 -8.46
CA SER A 459 14.61 -11.07 -9.21
C SER A 459 14.43 -11.43 -10.68
N CYS A 460 13.49 -10.81 -11.38
CA CYS A 460 13.44 -10.86 -12.85
C CYS A 460 12.74 -9.62 -13.39
N CYS A 461 13.49 -8.81 -14.12
CA CYS A 461 13.00 -7.58 -14.72
C CYS A 461 13.47 -7.46 -16.17
N GLY A 462 12.66 -6.79 -16.98
CA GLY A 462 12.96 -6.59 -18.37
C GLY A 462 11.99 -5.67 -19.07
N ASN A 463 12.28 -5.44 -20.33
CA ASN A 463 11.53 -4.59 -21.23
C ASN A 463 10.90 -5.50 -22.29
N PHE A 464 9.63 -5.27 -22.64
CA PHE A 464 8.94 -6.06 -23.66
C PHE A 464 7.87 -5.24 -24.38
N GLY A 465 7.80 -5.36 -25.71
CA GLY A 465 6.79 -4.71 -26.54
C GLY A 465 7.16 -3.30 -27.02
N GLN A 466 8.38 -2.83 -26.76
CA GLN A 466 8.96 -1.64 -27.40
C GLN A 466 10.34 -2.02 -27.95
N PRO A 467 10.53 -1.97 -29.29
CA PRO A 467 11.82 -2.26 -29.90
C PRO A 467 12.90 -1.31 -29.38
N LEU A 468 13.98 -1.86 -28.83
CA LEU A 468 15.11 -1.10 -28.29
C LEU A 468 16.43 -1.73 -28.79
N PRO A 469 17.51 -0.93 -28.95
CA PRO A 469 18.86 -1.47 -29.07
C PRO A 469 19.18 -2.39 -27.89
N LEU A 470 19.72 -3.57 -28.16
CA LEU A 470 19.99 -4.62 -27.17
C LEU A 470 20.88 -4.12 -26.02
N GLY A 471 21.93 -3.35 -26.32
CA GLY A 471 22.79 -2.76 -25.30
C GLY A 471 22.01 -1.93 -24.27
N GLN A 472 21.07 -1.12 -24.75
CA GLN A 472 20.19 -0.30 -23.92
C GLN A 472 19.15 -1.15 -23.17
N ALA A 473 18.51 -2.09 -23.86
CA ALA A 473 17.49 -2.96 -23.27
C ALA A 473 18.07 -3.81 -22.13
N LEU A 474 19.26 -4.39 -22.33
CA LEU A 474 19.95 -5.19 -21.33
C LEU A 474 20.39 -4.34 -20.12
N HIS A 475 20.92 -3.14 -20.35
CA HIS A 475 21.33 -2.24 -19.29
C HIS A 475 20.13 -1.84 -18.40
N GLN A 476 19.00 -1.48 -19.01
CA GLN A 476 17.77 -1.16 -18.27
C GLN A 476 17.22 -2.37 -17.50
N ALA A 477 17.20 -3.54 -18.12
CA ALA A 477 16.75 -4.78 -17.48
C ALA A 477 17.63 -5.15 -16.27
N ALA A 478 18.95 -5.00 -16.39
CA ALA A 478 19.92 -5.27 -15.32
C ALA A 478 19.77 -4.31 -14.14
N ILE A 479 19.65 -3.00 -14.37
CA ILE A 479 19.38 -2.01 -13.29
C ILE A 479 18.09 -2.39 -12.56
N ARG A 480 17.01 -2.63 -13.32
CA ARG A 480 15.70 -2.94 -12.73
C ARG A 480 15.73 -4.25 -11.95
N ALA A 481 16.42 -5.27 -12.46
CA ALA A 481 16.59 -6.53 -11.76
C ALA A 481 17.36 -6.37 -10.44
N ALA A 482 18.33 -5.44 -10.40
CA ALA A 482 19.11 -5.18 -9.19
C ALA A 482 18.35 -4.38 -8.11
N LYS A 483 17.47 -3.44 -8.48
CA LYS A 483 16.84 -2.54 -7.49
C LYS A 483 15.33 -2.30 -7.59
N ASP A 484 14.69 -2.56 -8.73
CA ASP A 484 13.32 -2.12 -9.02
C ASP A 484 12.29 -3.26 -9.14
N ASP A 485 12.66 -4.52 -8.86
CA ASP A 485 11.68 -5.62 -8.87
C ASP A 485 10.68 -5.45 -7.71
N PRO A 486 9.39 -5.20 -7.99
CA PRO A 486 8.42 -4.88 -6.96
C PRO A 486 8.11 -6.07 -6.03
N ARG A 487 8.52 -7.29 -6.39
CA ARG A 487 8.26 -8.51 -5.62
C ARG A 487 9.30 -8.74 -4.53
N PHE A 488 10.54 -8.27 -4.72
CA PHE A 488 11.67 -8.60 -3.84
C PHE A 488 12.35 -7.33 -3.30
N PRO A 489 13.12 -7.40 -2.19
CA PRO A 489 14.01 -6.31 -1.81
C PRO A 489 15.12 -6.09 -2.86
N PRO A 490 15.74 -4.90 -2.94
CA PRO A 490 16.93 -4.67 -3.75
C PRO A 490 18.02 -5.72 -3.47
N ILE A 491 18.85 -6.01 -4.46
CA ILE A 491 19.95 -6.97 -4.31
C ILE A 491 20.98 -6.41 -3.34
N SER A 492 21.24 -7.16 -2.28
CA SER A 492 22.30 -6.83 -1.32
C SER A 492 23.67 -7.21 -1.88
N PRO A 493 24.72 -6.42 -1.63
CA PRO A 493 26.09 -6.83 -1.92
C PRO A 493 26.47 -8.17 -1.27
N SER A 494 25.89 -8.48 -0.10
CA SER A 494 26.17 -9.70 0.66
C SER A 494 25.67 -10.99 0.02
N GLU A 495 24.75 -10.91 -0.95
CA GLU A 495 24.20 -12.10 -1.63
C GLU A 495 24.79 -12.35 -3.03
N ILE A 496 25.58 -11.41 -3.59
CA ILE A 496 26.11 -11.46 -4.97
C ILE A 496 26.82 -12.79 -5.28
N GLU A 497 27.65 -13.30 -4.36
CA GLU A 497 28.42 -14.54 -4.56
C GLU A 497 27.53 -15.79 -4.72
N GLN A 498 26.26 -15.70 -4.32
CA GLN A 498 25.30 -16.80 -4.35
C GLN A 498 24.29 -16.68 -5.49
N LEU A 499 24.39 -15.62 -6.30
CA LEU A 499 23.46 -15.38 -7.38
C LEU A 499 23.96 -16.00 -8.70
N ASP A 500 23.04 -16.63 -9.40
CA ASP A 500 23.15 -16.95 -10.81
C ASP A 500 22.43 -15.84 -11.60
N VAL A 501 22.97 -15.50 -12.78
CA VAL A 501 22.39 -14.53 -13.70
C VAL A 501 21.98 -15.24 -14.99
N GLU A 502 20.79 -14.92 -15.46
CA GLU A 502 20.23 -15.41 -16.71
C GLU A 502 19.69 -14.24 -17.52
N VAL A 503 20.15 -14.12 -18.76
CA VAL A 503 19.70 -13.08 -19.70
C VAL A 503 18.83 -13.73 -20.75
N TRP A 504 17.61 -13.21 -20.92
CA TRP A 504 16.65 -13.64 -21.93
C TRP A 504 16.51 -12.59 -23.02
N LEU A 505 16.64 -13.01 -24.27
CA LEU A 505 16.43 -12.22 -25.47
C LEU A 505 15.18 -12.73 -26.18
N LEU A 506 14.20 -11.86 -26.41
CA LEU A 506 12.86 -12.25 -26.89
C LEU A 506 12.62 -11.82 -28.34
N SER A 507 12.03 -12.71 -29.13
CA SER A 507 11.55 -12.43 -30.48
C SER A 507 10.26 -11.62 -30.47
N ASP A 508 9.74 -11.34 -31.67
CA ASP A 508 8.42 -10.74 -31.83
C ASP A 508 7.28 -11.63 -31.34
N LEU A 509 6.18 -10.99 -30.97
CA LEU A 509 4.93 -11.63 -30.59
C LEU A 509 4.18 -12.11 -31.82
N GLU A 510 3.85 -13.40 -31.83
CA GLU A 510 2.99 -14.05 -32.81
C GLU A 510 1.61 -14.30 -32.19
N LEU A 511 0.55 -14.01 -32.95
CA LEU A 511 -0.81 -14.37 -32.54
C LEU A 511 -1.04 -15.87 -32.71
N VAL A 512 -1.61 -16.51 -31.69
CA VAL A 512 -2.08 -17.90 -31.77
C VAL A 512 -3.53 -17.86 -32.27
N GLU A 513 -3.75 -18.31 -33.51
CA GLU A 513 -5.07 -18.28 -34.15
C GLU A 513 -5.99 -19.38 -33.62
N GLU A 514 -5.43 -20.50 -33.15
CA GLU A 514 -6.14 -21.61 -32.56
C GLU A 514 -7.00 -21.17 -31.36
N GLN A 515 -8.12 -21.86 -31.15
CA GLN A 515 -9.10 -21.55 -30.09
C GLN A 515 -9.38 -22.79 -29.25
N GLY A 516 -9.90 -22.59 -28.03
CA GLY A 516 -10.22 -23.69 -27.13
C GLY A 516 -9.03 -24.61 -26.89
N LEU A 517 -9.28 -25.93 -26.85
CA LEU A 517 -8.25 -26.95 -26.60
C LEU A 517 -7.19 -27.06 -27.70
N ASP A 518 -7.46 -26.60 -28.93
CA ASP A 518 -6.48 -26.67 -30.02
C ASP A 518 -5.26 -25.77 -29.78
N ARG A 519 -5.37 -24.77 -28.89
CA ARG A 519 -4.24 -23.95 -28.44
C ARG A 519 -3.09 -24.76 -27.84
N LEU A 520 -3.38 -25.94 -27.27
CA LEU A 520 -2.35 -26.85 -26.75
C LEU A 520 -1.35 -27.29 -27.82
N LYS A 521 -1.81 -27.43 -29.08
CA LYS A 521 -0.95 -27.83 -30.21
C LYS A 521 -0.06 -26.69 -30.70
N ALA A 522 -0.42 -25.45 -30.38
CA ALA A 522 0.28 -24.24 -30.81
C ALA A 522 1.35 -23.76 -29.80
N VAL A 523 1.36 -24.35 -28.59
CA VAL A 523 2.32 -24.06 -27.52
C VAL A 523 3.33 -25.21 -27.42
N GLN A 524 4.58 -24.86 -27.17
CA GLN A 524 5.66 -25.84 -26.98
C GLN A 524 6.51 -25.38 -25.80
N VAL A 525 6.51 -26.17 -24.74
CA VAL A 525 7.28 -25.90 -23.51
C VAL A 525 8.78 -25.85 -23.84
N GLY A 526 9.48 -24.87 -23.26
CA GLY A 526 10.92 -24.65 -23.46
C GLY A 526 11.31 -23.91 -24.74
N LEU A 527 10.40 -23.77 -25.70
CA LEU A 527 10.60 -22.96 -26.90
C LEU A 527 9.81 -21.65 -26.83
N HIS A 528 8.53 -21.73 -26.49
CA HIS A 528 7.62 -20.60 -26.51
C HIS A 528 7.48 -19.94 -25.14
N GLY A 529 7.52 -18.61 -25.12
CA GLY A 529 6.96 -17.77 -24.07
C GLY A 529 5.54 -17.38 -24.44
N LEU A 530 4.69 -17.12 -23.46
CA LEU A 530 3.28 -16.82 -23.66
C LEU A 530 2.93 -15.44 -23.12
N GLN A 531 1.99 -14.78 -23.79
CA GLN A 531 1.28 -13.63 -23.27
C GLN A 531 -0.22 -13.81 -23.49
N ILE A 532 -0.99 -13.71 -22.41
CA ILE A 532 -2.45 -13.76 -22.44
C ILE A 532 -3.00 -12.38 -22.14
N ARG A 533 -4.06 -11.99 -22.86
CA ARG A 533 -4.81 -10.74 -22.64
C ARG A 533 -6.31 -11.01 -22.68
N ALA A 534 -7.04 -10.61 -21.64
CA ALA A 534 -8.50 -10.59 -21.57
C ALA A 534 -8.96 -9.59 -20.50
N ASP A 535 -10.13 -8.97 -20.69
CA ASP A 535 -10.78 -8.06 -19.73
C ASP A 535 -9.87 -6.93 -19.20
N GLY A 536 -9.02 -6.36 -20.06
CA GLY A 536 -8.06 -5.32 -19.69
C GLY A 536 -6.89 -5.81 -18.82
N ARG A 537 -6.79 -7.11 -18.57
CA ARG A 537 -5.70 -7.76 -17.84
C ARG A 537 -4.74 -8.45 -18.80
N SER A 538 -3.49 -8.59 -18.37
CA SER A 538 -2.48 -9.31 -19.15
C SER A 538 -1.47 -10.03 -18.27
N GLY A 539 -1.07 -11.23 -18.69
CA GLY A 539 -0.04 -12.04 -18.04
C GLY A 539 0.98 -12.50 -19.07
N LEU A 540 2.26 -12.49 -18.71
CA LEU A 540 3.35 -12.93 -19.59
C LEU A 540 4.29 -13.86 -18.83
N LEU A 541 4.62 -15.02 -19.41
CA LEU A 541 5.59 -15.96 -18.87
C LEU A 541 6.68 -16.29 -19.90
N LEU A 542 7.93 -16.36 -19.45
CA LEU A 542 9.10 -16.65 -20.28
C LEU A 542 9.18 -18.15 -20.60
N PRO A 543 9.83 -18.56 -21.71
CA PRO A 543 9.95 -19.97 -22.11
C PRO A 543 10.59 -20.89 -21.05
N GLY A 544 11.48 -20.36 -20.20
CA GLY A 544 12.16 -21.13 -19.16
C GLY A 544 11.30 -21.44 -17.93
N VAL A 545 10.25 -20.66 -17.66
CA VAL A 545 9.40 -20.86 -16.47
C VAL A 545 8.75 -22.25 -16.43
N PRO A 546 8.07 -22.73 -17.49
CA PRO A 546 7.47 -24.06 -17.45
C PRO A 546 8.51 -25.18 -17.29
N LEU A 547 9.76 -24.99 -17.72
CA LEU A 547 10.84 -25.96 -17.49
C LEU A 547 11.26 -25.99 -16.02
N ASP A 548 11.43 -24.82 -15.40
CA ASP A 548 11.81 -24.70 -13.98
C ASP A 548 10.79 -25.36 -13.06
N HIS A 549 9.51 -25.40 -13.46
CA HIS A 549 8.42 -25.98 -12.67
C HIS A 549 7.92 -27.35 -13.17
N GLY A 550 8.46 -27.89 -14.27
CA GLY A 550 8.01 -29.16 -14.84
C GLY A 550 6.57 -29.14 -15.37
N TRP A 551 6.10 -27.99 -15.86
CA TRP A 551 4.73 -27.81 -16.36
C TRP A 551 4.53 -28.41 -17.75
N SER A 552 3.33 -28.94 -17.99
CA SER A 552 2.82 -29.27 -19.33
C SER A 552 2.39 -28.00 -20.09
N GLU A 553 2.07 -28.12 -21.38
CA GLU A 553 1.52 -27.03 -22.18
C GLU A 553 0.21 -26.47 -21.58
N GLU A 554 -0.66 -27.36 -21.08
CA GLU A 554 -1.91 -26.96 -20.43
C GLU A 554 -1.63 -26.20 -19.14
N GLU A 555 -0.72 -26.70 -18.31
CA GLU A 555 -0.37 -26.03 -17.06
C GLU A 555 0.31 -24.68 -17.31
N PHE A 556 1.12 -24.59 -18.36
CA PHE A 556 1.74 -23.34 -18.75
C PHE A 556 0.72 -22.27 -19.17
N LEU A 557 -0.31 -22.66 -19.92
CA LEU A 557 -1.43 -21.78 -20.26
C LEU A 557 -2.25 -21.39 -19.03
N ASN A 558 -2.51 -22.34 -18.12
CA ASN A 558 -3.21 -22.11 -16.87
C ASN A 558 -2.49 -21.05 -16.01
N GLN A 559 -1.19 -21.24 -15.79
CA GLN A 559 -0.36 -20.34 -14.99
C GLN A 559 -0.19 -18.97 -15.66
N THR A 560 -0.21 -18.91 -17.00
CA THR A 560 -0.22 -17.62 -17.72
C THR A 560 -1.52 -16.85 -17.47
N CYS A 561 -2.68 -17.54 -17.40
CA CYS A 561 -3.96 -16.93 -17.03
C CYS A 561 -3.95 -16.46 -15.57
N ILE A 562 -3.49 -17.30 -14.64
CA ILE A 562 -3.36 -16.94 -13.22
C ILE A 562 -2.49 -15.70 -13.06
N LYS A 563 -1.37 -15.62 -13.80
CA LYS A 563 -0.50 -14.43 -13.81
C LYS A 563 -1.19 -13.19 -14.38
N ALA A 564 -2.11 -13.35 -15.32
CA ALA A 564 -2.97 -12.27 -15.81
C ALA A 564 -4.08 -11.90 -14.80
N GLY A 565 -4.22 -12.61 -13.69
CA GLY A 565 -5.35 -12.47 -12.78
C GLY A 565 -6.66 -12.97 -13.39
N LEU A 566 -6.60 -13.94 -14.31
CA LEU A 566 -7.74 -14.59 -14.94
C LEU A 566 -7.92 -16.01 -14.37
N PRO A 567 -9.11 -16.61 -14.46
CA PRO A 567 -9.31 -18.03 -14.14
C PRO A 567 -8.30 -18.91 -14.91
N PRO A 568 -7.77 -20.01 -14.33
CA PRO A 568 -6.74 -20.83 -14.97
C PRO A 568 -7.14 -21.29 -16.38
N THR A 569 -8.40 -21.64 -16.59
CA THR A 569 -8.90 -22.14 -17.88
C THR A 569 -9.34 -21.05 -18.86
N ALA A 570 -9.18 -19.77 -18.55
CA ALA A 570 -9.64 -18.65 -19.38
C ALA A 570 -9.00 -18.61 -20.78
N TRP A 571 -7.85 -19.25 -20.98
CA TRP A 571 -7.25 -19.42 -22.31
C TRP A 571 -8.11 -20.27 -23.26
N LYS A 572 -9.10 -21.01 -22.76
CA LYS A 572 -10.07 -21.76 -23.58
C LYS A 572 -11.16 -20.84 -24.14
N ASP A 573 -11.35 -19.65 -23.55
CA ASP A 573 -12.44 -18.75 -23.90
C ASP A 573 -12.18 -17.98 -25.20
N PRO A 574 -13.19 -17.81 -26.08
CA PRO A 574 -13.05 -17.06 -27.34
C PRO A 574 -12.68 -15.59 -27.16
N GLY A 575 -12.99 -15.00 -26.00
CA GLY A 575 -12.65 -13.61 -25.66
C GLY A 575 -11.19 -13.40 -25.26
N THR A 576 -10.41 -14.48 -25.11
CA THR A 576 -9.04 -14.42 -24.62
C THR A 576 -8.04 -14.41 -25.77
N THR A 577 -7.22 -13.38 -25.86
CA THR A 577 -6.13 -13.29 -26.83
C THR A 577 -4.90 -14.01 -26.30
N LEU A 578 -4.39 -14.99 -27.06
CA LEU A 578 -3.14 -15.69 -26.77
C LEU A 578 -2.08 -15.29 -27.80
N LEU A 579 -0.94 -14.79 -27.31
CA LEU A 579 0.24 -14.50 -28.11
C LEU A 579 1.36 -15.42 -27.64
N ARG A 580 2.21 -15.87 -28.57
CA ARG A 580 3.43 -16.61 -28.28
C ARG A 580 4.65 -15.87 -28.82
N TYR A 581 5.83 -16.14 -28.29
CA TYR A 581 7.10 -15.63 -28.80
C TYR A 581 8.19 -16.65 -28.50
N GLN A 582 9.32 -16.59 -29.20
CA GLN A 582 10.50 -17.39 -28.90
C GLN A 582 11.47 -16.58 -28.04
N GLY A 583 12.26 -17.26 -27.21
CA GLY A 583 13.31 -16.62 -26.44
C GLY A 583 14.57 -17.48 -26.42
N VAL A 584 15.73 -16.82 -26.49
CA VAL A 584 17.03 -17.44 -26.26
C VAL A 584 17.54 -16.94 -24.92
N SER A 585 18.08 -17.83 -24.09
CA SER A 585 18.71 -17.45 -22.83
C SER A 585 20.17 -17.90 -22.74
N CYS A 586 20.97 -17.09 -22.07
CA CYS A 586 22.27 -17.50 -21.56
C CYS A 586 22.27 -17.39 -20.03
N LYS A 587 22.99 -18.31 -19.37
CA LYS A 587 23.04 -18.40 -17.91
C LYS A 587 24.48 -18.58 -17.42
N GLY A 588 24.79 -18.03 -16.26
CA GLY A 588 26.10 -18.18 -15.62
C GLY A 588 26.05 -17.78 -14.14
N LYS A 589 27.11 -18.08 -13.41
CA LYS A 589 27.32 -17.60 -12.03
C LYS A 589 27.65 -16.11 -12.07
N LEU A 590 26.92 -15.28 -11.31
CA LEU A 590 27.10 -13.82 -11.36
C LEU A 590 28.55 -13.41 -11.02
N VAL A 591 29.15 -14.04 -10.01
CA VAL A 591 30.51 -13.75 -9.55
C VAL A 591 31.60 -14.15 -10.56
N GLU A 592 31.38 -15.19 -11.36
CA GLU A 592 32.34 -15.64 -12.38
C GLU A 592 32.43 -14.68 -13.57
N MET A 593 31.45 -13.77 -13.70
CA MET A 593 31.37 -12.78 -14.78
C MET A 593 32.06 -11.45 -14.42
N LEU A 594 32.66 -11.35 -13.22
CA LEU A 594 33.30 -10.14 -12.71
C LEU A 594 34.82 -10.22 -12.85
N ASP A 595 35.43 -9.13 -13.31
CA ASP A 595 36.90 -9.02 -13.40
C ASP A 595 37.53 -8.46 -12.11
N THR A 596 36.71 -7.89 -11.21
CA THR A 596 37.17 -7.23 -9.98
C THR A 596 36.65 -7.97 -8.74
N PRO A 597 37.49 -8.20 -7.71
CA PRO A 597 37.04 -8.76 -6.45
C PRO A 597 35.96 -7.89 -5.78
N LEU A 598 34.95 -8.53 -5.18
CA LEU A 598 33.91 -7.84 -4.41
C LEU A 598 34.45 -7.42 -3.03
N GLU A 599 34.26 -6.16 -2.66
CA GLU A 599 34.46 -5.74 -1.27
C GLU A 599 33.29 -6.23 -0.40
N LYS A 600 33.61 -6.98 0.66
CA LYS A 600 32.61 -7.66 1.52
C LYS A 600 32.12 -6.83 2.72
N ALA A 601 32.55 -5.59 2.86
CA ALA A 601 32.26 -4.82 4.07
C ALA A 601 30.79 -4.37 4.11
N ALA A 602 30.06 -4.82 5.15
CA ALA A 602 28.74 -4.26 5.44
C ALA A 602 28.91 -2.78 5.82
N PRO A 603 28.20 -1.85 5.17
CA PRO A 603 28.31 -0.44 5.49
C PRO A 603 27.86 -0.19 6.92
N GLN A 604 28.69 0.47 7.72
CA GLN A 604 28.33 0.86 9.08
C GLN A 604 27.25 1.94 9.02
N ILE A 605 26.11 1.74 9.71
CA ILE A 605 24.97 2.67 9.67
C ILE A 605 25.37 4.01 10.30
N LEU A 606 25.96 3.94 11.50
CA LEU A 606 26.52 5.08 12.23
C LEU A 606 27.94 4.74 12.66
N SER A 607 28.82 5.74 12.71
CA SER A 607 30.12 5.54 13.34
C SER A 607 29.96 5.09 14.80
N HIS A 608 30.97 4.40 15.36
CA HIS A 608 30.92 3.95 16.77
C HIS A 608 30.62 5.09 17.75
N ARG A 609 31.13 6.30 17.46
CA ARG A 609 30.89 7.51 18.26
C ARG A 609 29.43 7.97 18.15
N GLU A 610 28.91 8.09 16.94
CA GLU A 610 27.51 8.50 16.72
C GLU A 610 26.54 7.49 17.34
N PHE A 611 26.78 6.19 17.18
CA PHE A 611 25.91 5.16 17.75
C PHE A 611 25.87 5.23 19.28
N ALA A 612 27.03 5.41 19.94
CA ALA A 612 27.09 5.58 21.39
C ALA A 612 26.40 6.85 21.88
N GLN A 613 26.56 7.97 21.16
CA GLN A 613 25.87 9.23 21.46
C GLN A 613 24.36 9.10 21.30
N TYR A 614 23.93 8.41 20.23
CA TYR A 614 22.51 8.23 19.93
C TYR A 614 21.83 7.30 20.94
N GLN A 615 22.53 6.25 21.37
CA GLN A 615 22.13 5.37 22.46
C GLN A 615 21.89 6.14 23.78
N GLN A 616 22.75 7.09 24.13
CA GLN A 616 22.57 7.94 25.31
C GLN A 616 21.38 8.91 25.15
N TYR A 617 21.24 9.49 23.96
CA TYR A 617 20.13 10.38 23.63
C TYR A 617 18.77 9.68 23.81
N ILE A 618 18.62 8.42 23.38
CA ILE A 618 17.39 7.63 23.56
C ILE A 618 17.01 7.52 25.03
N GLN A 619 17.97 7.13 25.89
CA GLN A 619 17.73 7.01 27.34
C GLN A 619 17.26 8.34 27.94
N SER A 620 17.97 9.44 27.64
CA SER A 620 17.62 10.77 28.14
C SER A 620 16.25 11.26 27.63
N THR A 621 15.90 10.93 26.39
CA THR A 621 14.62 11.31 25.77
C THR A 621 13.46 10.61 26.47
N ILE A 622 13.59 9.31 26.74
CA ILE A 622 12.57 8.53 27.45
C ILE A 622 12.38 9.06 28.87
N GLU A 623 13.47 9.34 29.59
CA GLU A 623 13.41 9.91 30.94
C GLU A 623 12.73 11.29 30.95
N ALA A 624 13.08 12.17 30.01
CA ALA A 624 12.46 13.49 29.86
C ALA A 624 10.95 13.38 29.60
N LEU A 625 10.53 12.52 28.66
CA LEU A 625 9.12 12.30 28.31
C LEU A 625 8.31 11.81 29.51
N ARG A 626 8.88 10.91 30.33
CA ARG A 626 8.21 10.39 31.52
C ARG A 626 8.03 11.45 32.61
N LEU A 627 8.94 12.40 32.70
CA LEU A 627 8.85 13.54 33.60
C LEU A 627 7.96 14.67 33.06
N GLY A 628 7.32 14.49 31.90
CA GLY A 628 6.50 15.51 31.24
C GLY A 628 7.32 16.66 30.64
N GLN A 629 8.63 16.47 30.47
CA GLN A 629 9.52 17.45 29.84
C GLN A 629 9.46 17.32 28.31
N VAL A 630 9.93 18.37 27.62
CA VAL A 630 10.00 18.41 26.15
C VAL A 630 11.42 18.07 25.71
N PRO A 631 11.71 16.83 25.26
CA PRO A 631 13.03 16.48 24.72
C PRO A 631 13.25 17.11 23.34
N SER A 632 14.51 17.19 22.91
CA SER A 632 14.84 17.46 21.51
C SER A 632 14.32 16.32 20.63
N TYR A 633 13.71 16.65 19.48
CA TYR A 633 13.20 15.68 18.50
C TYR A 633 14.30 15.03 17.65
N TYR A 634 15.50 15.60 17.68
CA TYR A 634 16.66 15.17 16.90
C TYR A 634 17.88 15.13 17.82
N CYS A 635 18.80 14.20 17.58
CA CYS A 635 20.08 14.14 18.27
C CYS A 635 21.13 14.95 17.47
N PRO A 636 21.54 16.14 17.94
CA PRO A 636 22.52 16.95 17.21
C PRO A 636 23.82 16.17 17.01
N GLN A 637 24.47 16.37 15.86
CA GLN A 637 25.75 15.73 15.50
C GLN A 637 25.70 14.22 15.23
N VAL A 638 24.50 13.61 15.22
CA VAL A 638 24.29 12.27 14.68
C VAL A 638 23.67 12.38 13.30
N SER A 639 24.21 11.66 12.32
CA SER A 639 23.65 11.59 10.96
C SER A 639 22.26 10.95 10.97
N ASP A 640 21.32 11.42 10.13
CA ASP A 640 20.04 10.74 9.92
C ASP A 640 20.19 9.75 8.75
N ALA A 641 20.06 8.46 9.03
CA ALA A 641 20.16 7.40 8.03
C ALA A 641 18.77 6.89 7.64
N ASN A 642 18.65 6.37 6.42
CA ASN A 642 17.53 5.52 6.04
C ASN A 642 17.86 4.08 6.46
N ILE A 643 16.95 3.47 7.23
CA ILE A 643 17.13 2.14 7.81
C ILE A 643 15.96 1.24 7.44
N GLN A 644 16.17 -0.07 7.52
CA GLN A 644 15.18 -1.10 7.22
C GLN A 644 14.73 -1.83 8.48
N GLY A 645 15.47 -1.73 9.58
CA GLY A 645 15.10 -2.30 10.87
C GLY A 645 15.53 -1.40 12.03
N VAL A 646 14.71 -1.34 13.07
CA VAL A 646 15.03 -0.71 14.35
C VAL A 646 14.36 -1.46 15.49
N ALA A 647 15.05 -1.60 16.61
CA ALA A 647 14.44 -2.04 17.86
C ALA A 647 14.94 -1.23 19.05
N LEU A 648 14.03 -0.99 19.99
CA LEU A 648 14.33 -0.52 21.35
C LEU A 648 14.00 -1.66 22.31
N ILE A 649 15.03 -2.21 22.94
CA ILE A 649 14.93 -3.33 23.86
C ILE A 649 15.12 -2.81 25.29
N LEU A 650 14.06 -2.90 26.09
CA LEU A 650 14.09 -2.53 27.50
C LEU A 650 14.52 -3.71 28.35
N ILE A 651 15.59 -3.52 29.10
CA ILE A 651 16.16 -4.50 30.04
C ILE A 651 15.86 -4.02 31.45
N HIS A 652 15.16 -4.85 32.21
CA HIS A 652 14.81 -4.60 33.60
C HIS A 652 15.72 -5.39 34.54
N GLY A 653 16.26 -4.75 35.59
CA GLY A 653 17.37 -5.28 36.39
C GLY A 653 17.13 -6.60 37.15
N SER A 654 15.91 -7.15 37.17
CA SER A 654 15.56 -8.36 37.93
C SER A 654 14.70 -9.40 37.18
N SER A 655 14.34 -9.18 35.91
CA SER A 655 13.48 -10.09 35.14
C SER A 655 14.14 -10.53 33.83
N SER A 656 13.87 -11.76 33.42
CA SER A 656 14.23 -12.29 32.09
C SER A 656 13.31 -11.78 30.97
N GLU A 657 12.26 -11.04 31.31
CA GLU A 657 11.34 -10.46 30.33
C GLU A 657 11.91 -9.17 29.75
N GLU A 658 12.23 -9.22 28.46
CA GLU A 658 12.63 -8.06 27.65
C GLU A 658 11.39 -7.47 26.99
N LEU A 659 11.10 -6.20 27.25
CA LEU A 659 10.08 -5.49 26.49
C LEU A 659 10.71 -4.94 25.22
N VAL A 660 10.16 -5.30 24.07
CA VAL A 660 10.70 -4.92 22.78
C VAL A 660 9.68 -4.10 21.99
N LEU A 661 10.10 -2.93 21.54
CA LEU A 661 9.46 -2.25 20.42
C LEU A 661 10.35 -2.42 19.20
N SER A 662 9.82 -2.97 18.12
CA SER A 662 10.56 -3.12 16.87
C SER A 662 9.73 -2.67 15.68
N LYS A 663 10.43 -2.21 14.64
CA LYS A 663 9.87 -1.90 13.34
C LYS A 663 10.87 -2.31 12.28
N TRP A 664 10.42 -3.02 11.25
CA TRP A 664 11.25 -3.39 10.12
C TRP A 664 10.44 -3.45 8.83
N ALA A 665 11.15 -3.34 7.70
CA ALA A 665 10.62 -3.51 6.36
C ALA A 665 11.75 -3.94 5.41
N LEU A 666 11.51 -4.97 4.60
CA LEU A 666 12.53 -5.48 3.67
C LEU A 666 12.69 -4.58 2.43
N LYS A 667 11.66 -3.85 2.02
CA LYS A 667 11.70 -3.01 0.81
C LYS A 667 11.82 -1.53 1.12
N GLN A 668 10.94 -1.04 1.98
CA GLN A 668 10.83 0.37 2.30
C GLN A 668 11.80 0.73 3.41
N SER A 669 12.63 1.74 3.18
CA SER A 669 13.43 2.33 4.25
C SER A 669 12.62 3.39 5.00
N PHE A 670 12.97 3.64 6.25
CA PHE A 670 12.40 4.70 7.06
C PHE A 670 13.49 5.58 7.68
N PRO A 671 13.20 6.87 7.91
CA PRO A 671 14.15 7.79 8.52
C PRO A 671 14.41 7.45 9.98
N MET A 672 15.67 7.16 10.31
CA MET A 672 16.10 6.65 11.61
C MET A 672 15.64 7.54 12.76
N GLN A 673 16.00 8.84 12.74
CA GLN A 673 15.84 9.66 13.94
C GLN A 673 14.38 9.90 14.33
N SER A 674 13.53 10.20 13.35
CA SER A 674 12.10 10.39 13.60
C SER A 674 11.39 9.09 14.00
N THR A 675 11.82 7.95 13.45
CA THR A 675 11.25 6.63 13.80
C THR A 675 11.60 6.29 15.24
N VAL A 676 12.87 6.40 15.61
CA VAL A 676 13.35 6.12 16.98
C VAL A 676 12.70 7.07 17.98
N PHE A 677 12.54 8.36 17.67
CA PHE A 677 11.85 9.30 18.56
C PHE A 677 10.39 8.87 18.82
N SER A 678 9.66 8.49 17.78
CA SER A 678 8.29 7.97 17.92
C SER A 678 8.24 6.70 18.80
N MET A 679 9.22 5.82 18.66
CA MET A 679 9.33 4.61 19.50
C MET A 679 9.69 4.96 20.95
N CYS A 680 10.51 5.99 21.19
CA CYS A 680 10.78 6.49 22.53
C CYS A 680 9.50 6.99 23.22
N GLN A 681 8.61 7.68 22.48
CA GLN A 681 7.33 8.12 23.01
C GLN A 681 6.43 6.95 23.42
N GLN A 682 6.32 5.92 22.56
CA GLN A 682 5.57 4.71 22.87
C GLN A 682 6.15 3.98 24.08
N LEU A 683 7.48 3.82 24.10
CA LEU A 683 8.16 3.13 25.20
C LEU A 683 7.98 3.89 26.52
N ALA A 684 8.07 5.22 26.52
CA ALA A 684 7.83 6.03 27.71
C ALA A 684 6.41 5.81 28.30
N GLN A 685 5.39 5.68 27.44
CA GLN A 685 4.02 5.38 27.88
C GLN A 685 3.90 3.98 28.49
N ILE A 686 4.53 2.98 27.88
CA ILE A 686 4.55 1.59 28.38
C ILE A 686 5.22 1.53 29.76
N ILE A 687 6.40 2.15 29.88
CA ILE A 687 7.15 2.21 31.14
C ILE A 687 6.32 2.92 32.22
N ALA A 688 5.60 4.00 31.86
CA ALA A 688 4.71 4.69 32.79
C ALA A 688 3.57 3.78 33.29
N ARG A 689 2.94 2.98 32.41
CA ARG A 689 1.90 2.02 32.78
C ARG A 689 2.42 0.90 33.70
N GLN A 690 3.67 0.51 33.53
CA GLN A 690 4.32 -0.52 34.35
C GLN A 690 4.92 0.02 35.67
N ASN A 691 4.84 1.32 35.94
CA ASN A 691 5.37 1.97 37.16
C ASN A 691 6.88 1.74 37.42
N LEU A 692 7.68 1.46 36.38
CA LEU A 692 9.14 1.31 36.52
C LEU A 692 9.80 2.64 36.89
N ARG A 693 10.85 2.70 37.71
CA ARG A 693 11.51 3.97 38.12
C ARG A 693 12.77 4.24 37.28
N PRO A 694 13.22 5.51 37.20
CA PRO A 694 14.54 5.82 36.63
C PRO A 694 15.65 5.01 37.29
N GLY A 695 16.55 4.42 36.49
CA GLY A 695 17.63 3.55 36.98
C GLY A 695 17.25 2.07 37.17
N GLU A 696 15.96 1.70 37.14
CA GLU A 696 15.52 0.29 37.20
C GLU A 696 15.54 -0.41 35.84
N PHE A 697 15.72 0.35 34.75
CA PHE A 697 15.76 -0.16 33.39
C PHE A 697 16.87 0.49 32.56
N GLN A 698 17.30 -0.22 31.51
CA GLN A 698 18.13 0.31 30.43
C GLN A 698 17.46 0.03 29.10
N VAL A 699 17.49 0.99 28.18
CA VAL A 699 17.02 0.77 26.79
C VAL A 699 18.21 0.55 25.88
N LYS A 700 18.21 -0.49 25.05
CA LYS A 700 19.25 -0.82 24.07
C LYS A 700 18.73 -0.62 22.65
N LEU A 701 19.54 0.02 21.81
CA LEU A 701 19.26 0.27 20.41
C LEU A 701 19.77 -0.88 19.52
N VAL A 702 18.94 -1.27 18.57
CA VAL A 702 19.31 -2.06 17.39
C VAL A 702 18.94 -1.25 16.16
N LEU A 703 19.86 -1.13 15.21
CA LEU A 703 19.63 -0.56 13.88
C LEU A 703 19.98 -1.62 12.83
N ALA A 704 19.21 -1.66 11.74
CA ALA A 704 19.51 -2.55 10.63
C ALA A 704 19.20 -1.95 9.25
N THR A 705 19.97 -2.40 8.26
CA THR A 705 19.95 -1.95 6.87
C THR A 705 20.25 -3.11 5.92
N ASP A 706 20.26 -2.86 4.61
CA ASP A 706 20.74 -3.78 3.57
C ASP A 706 20.12 -5.19 3.68
N PRO A 707 18.80 -5.34 3.48
CA PRO A 707 18.14 -6.62 3.55
C PRO A 707 18.55 -7.54 2.39
N ALA A 708 18.88 -8.79 2.70
CA ALA A 708 19.15 -9.85 1.73
C ALA A 708 18.16 -10.99 1.92
N LEU A 709 17.51 -11.46 0.85
CA LEU A 709 16.54 -12.55 0.91
C LEU A 709 17.21 -13.89 0.59
N HIS A 710 17.07 -14.87 1.49
CA HIS A 710 17.76 -16.16 1.38
C HIS A 710 16.88 -17.29 0.81
N GLY A 711 15.56 -17.17 0.93
CA GLY A 711 14.60 -18.21 0.52
C GLY A 711 13.97 -18.91 1.73
N PRO A 712 13.31 -20.06 1.53
CA PRO A 712 12.68 -20.81 2.61
C PRO A 712 13.70 -21.44 3.56
N VAL A 713 13.25 -21.84 4.76
CA VAL A 713 14.07 -22.57 5.73
C VAL A 713 14.50 -23.93 5.17
N GLU A 714 13.62 -24.62 4.46
CA GLU A 714 13.98 -25.85 3.76
C GLU A 714 14.98 -25.59 2.62
N GLY A 715 16.09 -26.34 2.60
CA GLY A 715 17.13 -26.20 1.58
C GLY A 715 18.01 -24.95 1.74
N LEU A 716 17.85 -24.18 2.81
CA LEU A 716 18.63 -22.98 3.10
C LEU A 716 20.12 -23.27 3.21
N ASN A 717 20.94 -22.60 2.41
CA ASN A 717 22.40 -22.60 2.59
C ASN A 717 22.93 -21.20 2.95
N LEU A 718 23.56 -21.14 4.12
CA LEU A 718 24.14 -19.97 4.78
C LEU A 718 25.55 -20.23 5.32
N GLU A 719 26.34 -21.10 4.68
CA GLU A 719 27.68 -21.50 5.16
C GLU A 719 28.63 -20.32 5.42
N ASN A 720 28.49 -19.22 4.68
CA ASN A 720 29.31 -18.01 4.81
C ASN A 720 28.54 -16.83 5.44
N PHE A 721 27.56 -17.10 6.31
CA PHE A 721 26.80 -16.05 6.97
C PHE A 721 27.65 -15.26 7.96
N ASP A 722 27.68 -13.93 7.79
CA ASP A 722 28.37 -13.01 8.69
C ASP A 722 27.52 -12.70 9.93
N SER A 723 27.58 -13.58 10.93
CA SER A 723 26.87 -13.39 12.21
C SER A 723 27.43 -12.25 13.07
N HIS A 724 28.58 -11.67 12.73
CA HIS A 724 29.10 -10.50 13.44
C HIS A 724 28.33 -9.25 13.04
N ASN A 725 28.10 -9.07 11.74
CA ASN A 725 27.50 -7.85 11.20
C ASN A 725 26.09 -8.02 10.68
N ARG A 726 25.51 -9.23 10.66
CA ARG A 726 24.16 -9.47 10.14
C ARG A 726 23.30 -10.24 11.14
N SER A 727 22.02 -9.87 11.19
CA SER A 727 20.96 -10.58 11.89
C SER A 727 20.12 -11.39 10.92
N LEU A 728 19.42 -12.42 11.39
CA LEU A 728 18.42 -13.16 10.61
C LEU A 728 16.99 -12.74 10.97
N LEU A 729 16.16 -12.59 9.95
CA LEU A 729 14.73 -12.37 10.05
C LEU A 729 14.02 -13.59 9.44
N VAL A 730 13.21 -14.27 10.24
CA VAL A 730 12.44 -15.46 9.83
C VAL A 730 10.96 -15.11 9.84
N MET A 731 10.22 -15.53 8.81
CA MET A 731 8.82 -15.17 8.60
C MET A 731 8.01 -16.39 8.15
N GLU A 732 6.94 -16.73 8.86
CA GLU A 732 5.98 -17.78 8.49
C GLU A 732 4.56 -17.25 8.75
N GLY A 733 3.83 -16.94 7.68
CA GLY A 733 2.50 -16.34 7.80
C GLY A 733 2.53 -15.05 8.63
N GLN A 734 1.91 -15.08 9.81
CA GLN A 734 1.89 -13.95 10.75
C GLN A 734 3.00 -14.00 11.81
N LYS A 735 3.75 -15.09 11.88
CA LYS A 735 4.87 -15.25 12.80
C LYS A 735 6.09 -14.60 12.21
N THR A 736 6.74 -13.73 12.96
CA THR A 736 8.00 -13.10 12.56
C THR A 736 8.98 -13.17 13.72
N GLY A 737 10.21 -13.56 13.46
CA GLY A 737 11.27 -13.59 14.45
C GLY A 737 12.52 -12.89 13.92
N TRP A 738 13.09 -11.99 14.71
CA TRP A 738 14.32 -11.29 14.38
C TRP A 738 15.40 -11.64 15.39
N PHE A 739 16.44 -12.32 14.92
CA PHE A 739 17.46 -12.97 15.73
C PHE A 739 18.84 -12.45 15.40
N TYR A 740 19.65 -12.23 16.42
CA TYR A 740 21.05 -11.87 16.29
C TYR A 740 21.84 -12.44 17.45
N GLN A 741 22.98 -13.06 17.17
CA GLN A 741 23.96 -13.44 18.17
C GLN A 741 25.33 -13.45 17.51
N ARG A 742 26.27 -12.72 18.10
CA ARG A 742 27.66 -12.71 17.62
C ARG A 742 28.24 -14.12 17.71
N GLU A 743 28.98 -14.50 16.68
CA GLU A 743 29.74 -15.76 16.61
C GLU A 743 28.88 -17.05 16.61
N GLU A 744 27.56 -16.94 16.51
CA GLU A 744 26.67 -18.10 16.33
C GLU A 744 26.53 -18.46 14.85
N SER A 745 26.41 -19.74 14.53
CA SER A 745 26.18 -20.17 13.15
C SER A 745 24.73 -19.89 12.73
N ALA A 746 24.51 -19.71 11.42
CA ALA A 746 23.15 -19.53 10.91
C ALA A 746 22.23 -20.72 11.23
N ALA A 747 22.76 -21.95 11.24
CA ALA A 747 22.01 -23.16 11.55
C ALA A 747 21.46 -23.16 12.99
N GLU A 748 22.27 -22.73 13.96
CA GLU A 748 21.86 -22.60 15.36
C GLU A 748 20.79 -21.52 15.54
N ILE A 749 20.94 -20.37 14.87
CA ILE A 749 19.93 -19.30 14.90
C ILE A 749 18.59 -19.80 14.32
N ILE A 750 18.62 -20.53 13.20
CA ILE A 750 17.40 -21.08 12.57
C ILE A 750 16.74 -22.13 13.45
N ALA A 751 17.51 -23.02 14.09
CA ALA A 751 16.97 -23.99 15.04
C ALA A 751 16.25 -23.30 16.21
N ARG A 752 16.83 -22.23 16.77
CA ARG A 752 16.18 -21.41 17.80
C ARG A 752 14.92 -20.71 17.28
N ALA A 753 14.94 -20.24 16.03
CA ALA A 753 13.78 -19.61 15.41
C ALA A 753 12.62 -20.61 15.24
N GLN A 754 12.91 -21.85 14.85
CA GLN A 754 11.92 -22.93 14.75
C GLN A 754 11.21 -23.19 16.08
N GLU A 755 11.97 -23.28 17.17
CA GLU A 755 11.42 -23.49 18.51
C GLU A 755 10.60 -22.28 18.98
N SER A 756 11.19 -21.09 18.97
CA SER A 756 10.62 -19.90 19.62
C SER A 756 9.44 -19.30 18.86
N MET A 757 9.42 -19.46 17.53
CA MET A 757 8.28 -19.08 16.71
C MET A 757 7.25 -20.20 16.56
N SER A 758 7.61 -21.43 16.95
CA SER A 758 6.82 -22.65 16.68
C SER A 758 6.53 -22.77 15.18
N LEU A 759 7.57 -22.75 14.35
CA LEU A 759 7.45 -22.86 12.89
C LEU A 759 6.86 -24.23 12.51
N MET A 760 5.92 -24.22 11.57
CA MET A 760 5.14 -25.39 11.18
C MET A 760 5.30 -25.78 9.70
N GLN A 761 5.74 -24.86 8.85
CA GLN A 761 5.82 -25.00 7.39
C GLN A 761 7.19 -24.50 6.89
N LEU A 762 8.23 -25.30 7.14
CA LEU A 762 9.63 -24.93 6.83
C LEU A 762 9.87 -24.68 5.33
N GLU A 763 9.09 -25.35 4.48
CA GLU A 763 9.08 -25.22 3.03
C GLU A 763 8.59 -23.84 2.54
N THR A 764 7.80 -23.13 3.35
CA THR A 764 7.28 -21.79 3.02
C THR A 764 7.84 -20.69 3.92
N ALA A 765 8.35 -21.02 5.11
CA ALA A 765 8.92 -20.07 6.06
C ALA A 765 10.14 -19.37 5.46
N GLN A 766 10.03 -18.07 5.19
CA GLN A 766 11.07 -17.28 4.50
C GLN A 766 12.13 -16.76 5.47
N VAL A 767 13.39 -16.78 5.02
CA VAL A 767 14.54 -16.24 5.74
C VAL A 767 15.14 -15.06 4.97
N ALA A 768 15.36 -13.96 5.69
CA ALA A 768 16.12 -12.80 5.23
C ALA A 768 17.22 -12.47 6.24
N SER A 769 18.23 -11.70 5.84
CA SER A 769 19.20 -11.10 6.76
C SER A 769 19.28 -9.59 6.57
N MET A 770 19.75 -8.89 7.59
CA MET A 770 19.99 -7.45 7.53
C MET A 770 21.33 -7.12 8.19
N ALA A 771 22.10 -6.22 7.59
CA ALA A 771 23.27 -5.64 8.23
C ALA A 771 22.83 -4.92 9.51
N THR A 772 23.42 -5.25 10.65
CA THR A 772 22.91 -4.93 11.99
C THR A 772 23.99 -4.29 12.85
N GLN A 773 23.65 -3.14 13.42
CA GLN A 773 24.43 -2.47 14.45
C GLN A 773 23.63 -2.49 15.75
N SER A 774 24.12 -3.25 16.73
CA SER A 774 23.41 -3.53 17.98
C SER A 774 24.23 -3.13 19.21
N ALA A 775 23.56 -2.55 20.21
CA ALA A 775 24.11 -2.32 21.54
C ALA A 775 24.17 -3.60 22.39
N LEU A 776 23.61 -4.71 21.90
CA LEU A 776 23.57 -6.02 22.55
C LEU A 776 24.39 -7.07 21.77
N PRO A 777 25.08 -8.00 22.45
CA PRO A 777 25.78 -9.10 21.80
C PRO A 777 24.83 -10.17 21.25
N ARG A 778 23.59 -10.22 21.76
CA ARG A 778 22.50 -11.07 21.29
C ARG A 778 21.14 -10.41 21.50
N PHE A 779 20.19 -10.68 20.63
CA PHE A 779 18.78 -10.37 20.86
C PHE A 779 17.88 -11.35 20.11
N GLU A 780 16.65 -11.48 20.60
CA GLU A 780 15.60 -12.24 19.96
C GLU A 780 14.28 -11.48 20.08
N ILE A 781 13.64 -11.22 18.94
CA ILE A 781 12.38 -10.47 18.87
C ILE A 781 11.38 -11.32 18.10
N VAL A 782 10.54 -12.04 18.84
CA VAL A 782 9.51 -12.92 18.27
C VAL A 782 8.14 -12.28 18.43
N ASN A 783 7.49 -12.04 17.29
CA ASN A 783 6.08 -11.70 17.21
C ASN A 783 5.33 -12.91 16.65
N ARG A 784 4.45 -13.48 17.46
CA ARG A 784 3.46 -14.49 17.05
C ARG A 784 2.13 -14.14 17.70
N PRO A 785 1.00 -14.49 17.07
CA PRO A 785 -0.29 -14.40 17.75
C PRO A 785 -0.23 -15.14 19.10
N ARG A 786 -0.80 -14.54 20.14
CA ARG A 786 -0.89 -15.14 21.47
C ARG A 786 -2.35 -15.40 21.77
N ALA A 787 -2.63 -16.55 22.35
CA ALA A 787 -3.97 -16.89 22.81
C ALA A 787 -4.43 -15.93 23.92
N GLU A 788 -5.68 -15.47 23.84
CA GLU A 788 -6.31 -14.64 24.86
C GLU A 788 -7.60 -15.30 25.34
N LEU A 789 -7.82 -15.44 26.66
CA LEU A 789 -9.04 -16.10 27.16
C LEU A 789 -10.32 -15.28 26.96
N GLY A 790 -10.23 -13.96 26.79
CA GLY A 790 -11.37 -13.08 26.58
C GLY A 790 -12.42 -13.10 27.70
N THR A 791 -13.66 -12.77 27.36
CA THR A 791 -14.83 -12.75 28.26
C THR A 791 -15.59 -14.07 28.26
N GLU A 792 -16.40 -14.33 29.29
CA GLU A 792 -17.23 -15.55 29.34
C GLU A 792 -18.31 -15.60 28.24
N ILE A 793 -18.75 -14.45 27.74
CA ILE A 793 -19.73 -14.33 26.67
C ILE A 793 -19.01 -13.97 25.38
N ARG A 794 -19.36 -14.65 24.28
CA ARG A 794 -18.97 -14.32 22.90
C ARG A 794 -20.10 -13.50 22.26
N PRO A 795 -19.96 -12.18 22.06
CA PRO A 795 -20.97 -11.35 21.38
C PRO A 795 -21.15 -11.73 19.90
N THR A 796 -22.26 -11.35 19.26
CA THR A 796 -22.41 -11.51 17.80
C THR A 796 -21.34 -10.73 17.05
N GLY A 797 -20.61 -11.40 16.16
CA GLY A 797 -19.55 -10.81 15.35
C GLY A 797 -20.00 -10.46 13.94
N VAL A 798 -20.99 -11.19 13.39
CA VAL A 798 -21.39 -11.07 11.98
C VAL A 798 -22.90 -10.94 11.70
N ALA A 799 -23.72 -10.88 12.76
CA ALA A 799 -25.12 -10.50 12.65
C ALA A 799 -25.28 -9.16 11.91
N GLY A 800 -26.26 -9.08 11.01
CA GLY A 800 -26.48 -7.96 10.10
C GLY A 800 -25.70 -8.04 8.78
N THR A 801 -24.71 -8.95 8.68
CA THR A 801 -23.92 -9.16 7.45
C THR A 801 -24.20 -10.52 6.80
N PHE A 802 -24.13 -11.61 7.59
CA PHE A 802 -24.34 -12.98 7.09
C PHE A 802 -25.76 -13.49 7.33
N TYR A 803 -26.38 -13.03 8.41
CA TYR A 803 -27.78 -13.30 8.77
C TYR A 803 -28.34 -12.04 9.47
N PRO A 804 -29.67 -11.88 9.63
CA PRO A 804 -30.25 -10.65 10.19
C PRO A 804 -29.75 -10.31 11.61
N ALA A 805 -29.67 -9.02 11.93
CA ALA A 805 -29.27 -8.55 13.26
C ALA A 805 -30.46 -8.37 14.22
N ASP A 806 -31.67 -8.23 13.70
CA ASP A 806 -32.87 -8.08 14.52
C ASP A 806 -33.50 -9.46 14.82
N PRO A 807 -33.99 -9.69 16.05
CA PRO A 807 -34.52 -11.00 16.45
C PRO A 807 -35.70 -11.48 15.61
N GLU A 808 -36.60 -10.58 15.21
CA GLU A 808 -37.82 -10.91 14.46
C GLU A 808 -37.51 -11.39 13.03
N SER A 809 -36.59 -10.72 12.33
CA SER A 809 -36.14 -11.17 11.01
C SER A 809 -35.34 -12.46 11.07
N VAL A 810 -34.60 -12.71 12.17
CA VAL A 810 -33.94 -14.01 12.39
C VAL A 810 -34.98 -15.12 12.47
N GLU A 811 -36.00 -14.99 13.31
CA GLU A 811 -37.06 -16.00 13.41
C GLU A 811 -37.80 -16.20 12.09
N THR A 812 -38.11 -15.10 11.38
CA THR A 812 -38.78 -15.16 10.07
C THR A 812 -37.97 -15.95 9.04
N GLN A 813 -36.66 -15.68 8.94
CA GLN A 813 -35.81 -16.45 8.01
C GLN A 813 -35.65 -17.90 8.44
N LEU A 814 -35.52 -18.18 9.73
CA LEU A 814 -35.46 -19.56 10.23
C LEU A 814 -36.75 -20.34 9.88
N ASP A 815 -37.92 -19.72 9.95
CA ASP A 815 -39.20 -20.34 9.54
C ASP A 815 -39.23 -20.65 8.04
N GLU A 816 -38.60 -19.82 7.21
CA GLU A 816 -38.47 -20.09 5.78
C GLU A 816 -37.48 -21.23 5.48
N LEU A 817 -36.35 -21.26 6.20
CA LEU A 817 -35.29 -22.25 6.01
C LEU A 817 -35.74 -23.66 6.44
N PHE A 818 -36.46 -23.77 7.56
CA PHE A 818 -36.99 -25.03 8.12
C PHE A 818 -38.45 -25.33 7.73
N ARG A 819 -38.91 -24.81 6.59
CA ARG A 819 -40.29 -25.02 6.12
C ARG A 819 -40.58 -26.50 5.78
N ASP A 820 -39.57 -27.21 5.28
CA ASP A 820 -39.73 -28.60 4.83
C ASP A 820 -39.40 -29.55 5.99
N GLU A 821 -40.33 -30.46 6.36
CA GLU A 821 -40.06 -31.45 7.41
C GLU A 821 -39.20 -32.62 6.88
N ALA A 822 -38.26 -33.08 7.70
CA ALA A 822 -37.48 -34.29 7.46
C ALA A 822 -37.44 -35.17 8.72
N GLU A 823 -37.32 -36.49 8.54
CA GLU A 823 -37.18 -37.42 9.66
C GLU A 823 -35.71 -37.47 10.14
N PRO A 824 -35.40 -37.05 11.39
CA PRO A 824 -34.03 -36.98 11.87
C PRO A 824 -33.43 -38.37 12.16
N GLN A 825 -32.18 -38.60 11.74
CA GLN A 825 -31.42 -39.82 11.95
C GLN A 825 -30.10 -39.57 12.69
N SER A 826 -29.51 -40.61 13.28
CA SER A 826 -28.20 -40.51 13.93
C SER A 826 -27.06 -40.49 12.93
N TRP A 827 -26.30 -39.40 12.93
CA TRP A 827 -25.10 -39.20 12.13
C TRP A 827 -23.93 -38.75 13.02
N ALA A 828 -22.73 -39.28 12.79
CA ALA A 828 -21.54 -38.94 13.57
C ALA A 828 -20.99 -37.55 13.21
N ALA A 829 -21.12 -37.16 11.93
CA ALA A 829 -20.68 -35.86 11.45
C ALA A 829 -21.57 -35.34 10.30
N ALA A 830 -21.44 -34.05 10.03
CA ALA A 830 -22.07 -33.40 8.88
C ALA A 830 -21.20 -32.26 8.36
N MET A 831 -21.40 -31.88 7.10
CA MET A 831 -20.79 -30.69 6.50
C MET A 831 -21.88 -29.72 6.06
N VAL A 832 -21.74 -28.45 6.45
CA VAL A 832 -22.66 -27.36 6.11
C VAL A 832 -21.90 -26.12 5.61
N PRO A 833 -22.47 -25.34 4.68
CA PRO A 833 -21.87 -24.12 4.15
C PRO A 833 -22.15 -22.89 5.04
N HIS A 834 -21.17 -21.99 5.16
CA HIS A 834 -21.20 -20.83 6.06
C HIS A 834 -21.27 -19.45 5.39
N ALA A 835 -21.58 -19.40 4.09
CA ALA A 835 -21.97 -18.13 3.46
C ALA A 835 -23.24 -17.53 4.10
N GLY A 836 -23.55 -16.27 3.75
CA GLY A 836 -24.76 -15.63 4.25
C GLY A 836 -26.03 -16.40 3.87
N TRP A 837 -27.02 -16.46 4.76
CA TRP A 837 -28.18 -17.36 4.66
C TRP A 837 -28.96 -17.27 3.35
N LYS A 838 -29.01 -16.07 2.74
CA LYS A 838 -29.62 -15.88 1.41
C LYS A 838 -29.03 -16.76 0.31
N TYR A 839 -27.79 -17.22 0.47
CA TYR A 839 -27.08 -18.03 -0.51
C TYR A 839 -27.06 -19.51 -0.11
N SER A 840 -26.65 -19.81 1.11
CA SER A 840 -26.32 -21.17 1.55
C SER A 840 -27.20 -21.71 2.68
N GLY A 841 -28.01 -20.85 3.32
CA GLY A 841 -28.77 -21.20 4.52
C GLY A 841 -29.74 -22.36 4.31
N LYS A 842 -30.32 -22.49 3.11
CA LYS A 842 -31.23 -23.59 2.78
C LYS A 842 -30.52 -24.95 2.79
N ILE A 843 -29.33 -25.04 2.22
CA ILE A 843 -28.52 -26.27 2.25
C ILE A 843 -28.12 -26.62 3.68
N ALA A 844 -27.68 -25.64 4.48
CA ALA A 844 -27.33 -25.85 5.88
C ALA A 844 -28.53 -26.38 6.68
N ALA A 845 -29.71 -25.75 6.54
CA ALA A 845 -30.95 -26.19 7.18
C ALA A 845 -31.37 -27.61 6.75
N ASP A 846 -31.31 -27.90 5.45
CA ASP A 846 -31.67 -29.22 4.88
C ASP A 846 -30.81 -30.37 5.42
N VAL A 847 -29.53 -30.10 5.69
CA VAL A 847 -28.63 -31.06 6.34
C VAL A 847 -28.98 -31.21 7.82
N LEU A 848 -29.02 -30.10 8.56
CA LEU A 848 -29.17 -30.12 10.02
C LEU A 848 -30.50 -30.75 10.46
N GLN A 849 -31.60 -30.51 9.74
CA GLN A 849 -32.92 -31.09 10.09
C GLN A 849 -33.00 -32.61 9.92
N ARG A 850 -32.07 -33.23 9.18
CA ARG A 850 -31.96 -34.70 9.04
C ARG A 850 -31.17 -35.35 10.16
N ILE A 851 -30.64 -34.59 11.12
CA ILE A 851 -29.77 -35.10 12.16
C ILE A 851 -30.51 -35.09 13.50
N LYS A 852 -30.47 -36.23 14.20
CA LYS A 852 -30.81 -36.29 15.62
C LYS A 852 -29.66 -35.69 16.42
N VAL A 853 -29.75 -34.39 16.70
CA VAL A 853 -28.70 -33.60 17.35
C VAL A 853 -28.48 -34.08 18.80
N PRO A 854 -27.26 -34.49 19.19
CA PRO A 854 -26.92 -34.89 20.56
C PRO A 854 -26.76 -33.68 21.49
N SER A 855 -26.51 -33.93 22.78
CA SER A 855 -26.35 -32.87 23.79
C SER A 855 -25.16 -31.93 23.56
N THR A 856 -24.14 -32.40 22.82
CA THR A 856 -22.92 -31.64 22.52
C THR A 856 -22.61 -31.63 21.03
N ILE A 857 -22.25 -30.47 20.49
CA ILE A 857 -21.86 -30.27 19.09
C ILE A 857 -20.48 -29.62 19.07
N ILE A 858 -19.58 -30.18 18.28
CA ILE A 858 -18.27 -29.58 18.01
C ILE A 858 -18.30 -29.03 16.60
N VAL A 859 -18.32 -27.70 16.46
CA VAL A 859 -18.28 -27.01 15.16
C VAL A 859 -16.83 -26.70 14.82
N ILE A 860 -16.31 -27.31 13.77
CA ILE A 860 -14.94 -27.10 13.28
C ILE A 860 -15.04 -26.32 11.98
N GLY A 861 -14.60 -25.06 12.00
CA GLY A 861 -14.64 -24.16 10.86
C GLY A 861 -13.27 -23.61 10.51
N PRO A 862 -13.06 -23.16 9.25
CA PRO A 862 -11.85 -22.45 8.88
C PRO A 862 -11.77 -21.08 9.57
N LYS A 863 -10.54 -20.64 9.80
CA LYS A 863 -10.21 -19.31 10.32
C LYS A 863 -9.89 -18.37 9.16
N HIS A 864 -10.73 -17.37 8.96
CA HIS A 864 -10.59 -16.34 7.93
C HIS A 864 -9.93 -15.07 8.45
N THR A 865 -10.00 -14.84 9.77
CA THR A 865 -9.41 -13.66 10.39
C THR A 865 -7.91 -13.84 10.66
N ARG A 866 -7.21 -12.73 10.86
CA ARG A 866 -5.82 -12.74 11.30
C ARG A 866 -5.66 -12.79 12.82
N GLU A 867 -6.75 -12.65 13.56
CA GLU A 867 -6.73 -12.54 15.02
C GLU A 867 -6.44 -13.90 15.67
N GLY A 868 -5.71 -13.92 16.78
CA GLY A 868 -5.48 -15.14 17.54
C GLY A 868 -4.58 -16.20 16.88
N VAL A 869 -4.41 -17.33 17.57
CA VAL A 869 -3.55 -18.46 17.18
C VAL A 869 -4.09 -19.20 15.94
N GLU A 870 -3.25 -20.01 15.28
CA GLU A 870 -3.66 -20.75 14.07
C GLU A 870 -4.79 -21.74 14.37
N TRP A 871 -4.68 -22.53 15.43
CA TRP A 871 -5.73 -23.48 15.82
C TRP A 871 -6.26 -23.09 17.19
N ALA A 872 -7.51 -22.65 17.22
CA ALA A 872 -8.14 -22.10 18.41
C ALA A 872 -9.39 -22.88 18.77
N VAL A 873 -9.61 -23.07 20.07
CA VAL A 873 -10.89 -23.52 20.63
C VAL A 873 -11.49 -22.43 21.50
N ALA A 874 -12.79 -22.22 21.38
CA ALA A 874 -13.48 -21.10 22.01
C ALA A 874 -13.48 -21.22 23.54
N PRO A 875 -12.97 -20.21 24.28
CA PRO A 875 -12.94 -20.24 25.75
C PRO A 875 -14.25 -19.74 26.41
N HIS A 876 -15.26 -19.41 25.59
CA HIS A 876 -16.50 -18.78 26.04
C HIS A 876 -17.48 -19.79 26.63
N LYS A 877 -18.24 -19.39 27.65
CA LYS A 877 -19.36 -20.15 28.23
C LYS A 877 -20.66 -19.99 27.46
N VAL A 878 -20.83 -18.86 26.76
CA VAL A 878 -22.07 -18.50 26.08
C VAL A 878 -21.77 -17.89 24.72
N TRP A 879 -22.47 -18.39 23.70
CA TRP A 879 -22.61 -17.74 22.40
C TRP A 879 -23.85 -16.83 22.42
N GLN A 880 -23.65 -15.52 22.30
CA GLN A 880 -24.75 -14.57 22.20
C GLN A 880 -25.23 -14.49 20.75
N LEU A 881 -26.55 -14.59 20.53
CA LEU A 881 -27.21 -14.45 19.23
C LEU A 881 -28.32 -13.40 19.31
N PRO A 882 -28.80 -12.84 18.17
CA PRO A 882 -29.87 -11.86 18.20
C PRO A 882 -31.15 -12.40 18.84
N ASN A 883 -31.51 -13.65 18.56
CA ASN A 883 -32.73 -14.28 19.09
C ASN A 883 -32.52 -14.98 20.46
N GLY A 884 -31.43 -14.71 21.18
CA GLY A 884 -31.12 -15.28 22.50
C GLY A 884 -29.75 -15.97 22.56
N ASN A 885 -29.50 -16.81 23.56
CA ASN A 885 -28.17 -17.40 23.80
C ASN A 885 -28.12 -18.91 23.49
N LEU A 886 -26.91 -19.43 23.27
CA LEU A 886 -26.59 -20.85 23.23
C LEU A 886 -25.42 -21.14 24.17
N GLU A 887 -25.49 -22.24 24.93
CA GLU A 887 -24.44 -22.59 25.88
C GLU A 887 -23.24 -23.27 25.19
N ALA A 888 -22.07 -23.17 25.81
CA ALA A 888 -20.84 -23.79 25.35
C ALA A 888 -20.23 -24.69 26.43
N ASP A 889 -19.58 -25.78 26.02
CA ASP A 889 -18.87 -26.67 26.95
C ASP A 889 -17.39 -26.28 27.09
N VAL A 890 -17.12 -25.36 28.02
CA VAL A 890 -15.76 -24.88 28.32
C VAL A 890 -14.89 -25.99 28.93
N THR A 891 -15.49 -27.00 29.57
CA THR A 891 -14.74 -28.12 30.15
C THR A 891 -14.18 -29.00 29.04
N LEU A 892 -15.01 -29.31 28.04
CA LEU A 892 -14.58 -30.00 26.84
C LEU A 892 -13.56 -29.16 26.04
N ALA A 893 -13.79 -27.85 25.89
CA ALA A 893 -12.84 -26.95 25.22
C ALA A 893 -11.43 -27.00 25.85
N ARG A 894 -11.34 -26.92 27.18
CA ARG A 894 -10.04 -27.03 27.90
C ARG A 894 -9.37 -28.37 27.65
N ARG A 895 -10.14 -29.45 27.75
CA ARG A 895 -9.62 -30.80 27.55
C ARG A 895 -9.12 -31.03 26.13
N LEU A 896 -9.79 -30.46 25.13
CA LEU A 896 -9.34 -30.49 23.74
C LEU A 896 -8.00 -29.75 23.58
N ALA A 897 -7.86 -28.55 24.17
CA ALA A 897 -6.61 -27.79 24.14
C ALA A 897 -5.46 -28.49 24.89
N GLU A 898 -5.75 -29.26 25.93
CA GLU A 898 -4.75 -30.04 26.67
C GLU A 898 -4.27 -31.29 25.90
N GLU A 899 -5.18 -31.95 25.17
CA GLU A 899 -4.89 -33.23 24.47
C GLU A 899 -4.37 -33.04 23.04
N ILE A 900 -4.74 -31.95 22.37
CA ILE A 900 -4.41 -31.69 20.96
C ILE A 900 -3.27 -30.68 20.87
N SER A 901 -2.12 -31.14 20.38
CA SER A 901 -0.96 -30.29 20.15
C SER A 901 -1.29 -29.13 19.21
N GLY A 902 -0.93 -27.91 19.63
CA GLY A 902 -1.13 -26.68 18.85
C GLY A 902 -2.53 -26.06 18.93
N LEU A 903 -3.50 -26.71 19.59
CA LEU A 903 -4.83 -26.15 19.84
C LEU A 903 -4.83 -25.36 21.16
N GLU A 904 -5.13 -24.06 21.11
CA GLU A 904 -5.15 -23.21 22.32
C GLU A 904 -6.53 -22.59 22.58
N LEU A 905 -6.83 -22.29 23.85
CA LEU A 905 -8.02 -21.55 24.24
C LEU A 905 -7.87 -20.07 23.86
N ASP A 906 -8.57 -19.61 22.83
CA ASP A 906 -8.33 -18.26 22.30
C ASP A 906 -9.59 -17.54 21.78
N ALA A 907 -10.07 -16.59 22.57
CA ALA A 907 -11.18 -15.71 22.25
C ALA A 907 -10.89 -14.74 21.08
N ALA A 908 -9.63 -14.36 20.86
CA ALA A 908 -9.30 -13.43 19.77
C ALA A 908 -9.61 -14.07 18.41
N ALA A 909 -9.27 -15.35 18.23
CA ALA A 909 -9.58 -16.09 17.01
C ALA A 909 -11.09 -16.20 16.71
N HIS A 910 -11.96 -16.14 17.73
CA HIS A 910 -13.40 -16.30 17.57
C HIS A 910 -14.20 -14.99 17.54
N ARG A 911 -13.56 -13.84 17.84
CA ARG A 911 -14.22 -12.55 18.05
C ARG A 911 -15.01 -12.09 16.82
N SER A 912 -14.39 -12.19 15.65
CA SER A 912 -14.96 -11.74 14.37
C SER A 912 -15.03 -12.89 13.34
N GLU A 913 -14.77 -14.13 13.76
CA GLU A 913 -14.84 -15.30 12.90
C GLU A 913 -16.30 -15.71 12.67
N HIS A 914 -16.64 -16.01 11.42
CA HIS A 914 -18.01 -16.21 10.97
C HIS A 914 -18.33 -17.67 10.69
N ALA A 915 -17.34 -18.49 10.32
CA ALA A 915 -17.56 -19.88 9.92
C ALA A 915 -18.31 -20.71 10.98
N ILE A 916 -18.09 -20.41 12.26
CA ILE A 916 -18.81 -21.06 13.37
C ILE A 916 -20.14 -20.34 13.65
N GLU A 917 -20.14 -18.99 13.71
CA GLU A 917 -21.29 -18.19 14.14
C GLU A 917 -22.52 -18.38 13.25
N VAL A 918 -22.34 -18.48 11.93
CA VAL A 918 -23.43 -18.56 10.95
C VAL A 918 -24.32 -19.80 11.17
N GLU A 919 -23.75 -20.87 11.74
CA GLU A 919 -24.47 -22.11 12.04
C GLU A 919 -25.23 -22.05 13.37
N LEU A 920 -24.84 -21.18 14.30
CA LEU A 920 -25.35 -21.19 15.67
C LEU A 920 -26.86 -20.92 15.78
N PRO A 921 -27.47 -19.98 15.04
CA PRO A 921 -28.92 -19.80 15.10
C PRO A 921 -29.68 -21.00 14.50
N LEU A 922 -29.12 -21.68 13.49
CA LEU A 922 -29.71 -22.90 12.91
C LEU A 922 -29.67 -24.05 13.91
N ILE A 923 -28.52 -24.24 14.57
CA ILE A 923 -28.34 -25.24 15.65
C ILE A 923 -29.33 -24.97 16.78
N LYS A 924 -29.40 -23.73 17.26
CA LYS A 924 -30.29 -23.34 18.36
C LYS A 924 -31.77 -23.60 18.04
N ARG A 925 -32.19 -23.43 16.78
CA ARG A 925 -33.57 -23.72 16.37
C ARG A 925 -33.93 -25.20 16.54
N LEU A 926 -32.98 -26.11 16.28
CA LEU A 926 -33.20 -27.56 16.33
C LEU A 926 -32.90 -28.16 17.71
N ALA A 927 -31.92 -27.63 18.42
CA ALA A 927 -31.43 -28.16 19.69
C ALA A 927 -31.07 -27.02 20.67
N PRO A 928 -32.07 -26.31 21.21
CA PRO A 928 -31.85 -25.13 22.06
C PRO A 928 -31.10 -25.43 23.37
N ASP A 929 -31.19 -26.68 23.85
CA ASP A 929 -30.53 -27.14 25.10
C ASP A 929 -29.16 -27.78 24.84
N SER A 930 -28.64 -27.73 23.61
CA SER A 930 -27.32 -28.28 23.27
C SER A 930 -26.18 -27.35 23.68
N HIS A 931 -24.99 -27.94 23.90
CA HIS A 931 -23.75 -27.21 24.14
C HIS A 931 -22.89 -27.20 22.88
N VAL A 932 -22.37 -26.02 22.50
CA VAL A 932 -21.52 -25.87 21.31
C VAL A 932 -20.08 -25.54 21.66
N VAL A 933 -19.14 -26.37 21.21
CA VAL A 933 -17.70 -26.09 21.22
C VAL A 933 -17.28 -25.67 19.81
N GLY A 934 -16.81 -24.43 19.68
CA GLY A 934 -16.30 -23.91 18.41
C GLY A 934 -14.78 -24.09 18.30
N ILE A 935 -14.30 -24.65 17.21
CA ILE A 935 -12.89 -24.77 16.86
C ILE A 935 -12.63 -24.04 15.53
N ALA A 936 -11.72 -23.08 15.54
CA ALA A 936 -11.29 -22.35 14.36
C ALA A 936 -9.92 -22.87 13.89
N ILE A 937 -9.83 -23.30 12.63
CA ILE A 937 -8.63 -23.90 12.03
C ILE A 937 -8.06 -22.97 10.96
N GLY A 938 -6.86 -22.46 11.20
CA GLY A 938 -6.02 -21.72 10.25
C GLY A 938 -5.23 -22.65 9.33
N GLY A 939 -3.95 -22.34 9.10
CA GLY A 939 -3.07 -23.14 8.24
C GLY A 939 -2.70 -24.50 8.83
N GLY A 940 -2.41 -25.49 7.98
CA GLY A 940 -1.96 -26.82 8.41
C GLY A 940 -1.57 -27.77 7.26
N ASN A 941 -0.97 -28.91 7.59
CA ASN A 941 -0.59 -29.99 6.67
C ASN A 941 -1.23 -31.35 7.07
N LEU A 942 -0.99 -32.42 6.28
CA LEU A 942 -1.59 -33.74 6.52
C LEU A 942 -1.16 -34.34 7.87
N GLN A 943 0.13 -34.29 8.19
CA GLN A 943 0.66 -34.82 9.46
C GLN A 943 -0.03 -34.16 10.66
N GLN A 944 -0.15 -32.84 10.59
CA GLN A 944 -0.85 -32.03 11.58
C GLN A 944 -2.33 -32.41 11.71
N CYS A 945 -3.04 -32.60 10.59
CA CYS A 945 -4.43 -33.08 10.62
C CYS A 945 -4.54 -34.47 11.26
N ASP A 946 -3.56 -35.36 11.02
CA ASP A 946 -3.50 -36.68 11.62
C ASP A 946 -3.29 -36.66 13.12
N GLU A 947 -2.38 -35.81 13.61
CA GLU A 947 -2.12 -35.61 15.03
C GLU A 947 -3.34 -35.01 15.73
N PHE A 948 -3.97 -33.99 15.11
CA PHE A 948 -5.22 -33.41 15.60
C PHE A 948 -6.32 -34.46 15.69
N ALA A 949 -6.57 -35.19 14.61
CA ALA A 949 -7.61 -36.21 14.56
C ALA A 949 -7.40 -37.33 15.59
N ALA A 950 -6.14 -37.70 15.87
CA ALA A 950 -5.83 -38.67 16.91
C ALA A 950 -6.14 -38.14 18.31
N GLY A 951 -5.82 -36.87 18.60
CA GLY A 951 -6.17 -36.23 19.88
C GLY A 951 -7.68 -36.08 20.06
N LEU A 952 -8.37 -35.60 19.02
CA LEU A 952 -9.84 -35.46 19.02
C LEU A 952 -10.53 -36.82 19.25
N ALA A 953 -10.09 -37.89 18.58
CA ALA A 953 -10.62 -39.24 18.78
C ALA A 953 -10.48 -39.71 20.24
N ARG A 954 -9.30 -39.52 20.87
CA ARG A 954 -9.07 -39.89 22.27
C ARG A 954 -9.97 -39.12 23.24
N VAL A 955 -10.23 -37.84 22.99
CA VAL A 955 -11.16 -37.05 23.80
C VAL A 955 -12.58 -37.57 23.65
N ILE A 956 -13.04 -37.81 22.42
CA ILE A 956 -14.41 -38.27 22.13
C ILE A 956 -14.69 -39.66 22.73
N GLU A 957 -13.75 -40.60 22.64
CA GLU A 957 -13.90 -41.96 23.19
C GLU A 957 -14.11 -41.99 24.71
N GLN A 958 -13.75 -40.91 25.39
CA GLN A 958 -13.87 -40.76 26.83
C GLN A 958 -15.07 -39.87 27.23
N LEU A 959 -15.98 -39.55 26.31
CA LEU A 959 -17.25 -38.88 26.61
C LEU A 959 -18.37 -39.91 26.80
N ASP A 960 -19.32 -39.62 27.69
CA ASP A 960 -20.47 -40.49 27.95
C ASP A 960 -21.41 -40.60 26.74
N GLU A 961 -21.58 -39.49 26.01
CA GLU A 961 -22.33 -39.40 24.76
C GLU A 961 -21.40 -38.83 23.67
N PRO A 962 -21.34 -39.43 22.47
CA PRO A 962 -20.54 -38.87 21.38
C PRO A 962 -21.16 -37.57 20.86
N PRO A 963 -20.36 -36.51 20.63
CA PRO A 963 -20.85 -35.26 20.08
C PRO A 963 -21.12 -35.40 18.57
N LEU A 964 -21.90 -34.47 18.02
CA LEU A 964 -21.97 -34.25 16.57
C LEU A 964 -20.75 -33.44 16.13
N LEU A 965 -19.99 -33.96 15.17
CA LEU A 965 -18.91 -33.20 14.53
C LEU A 965 -19.44 -32.44 13.32
N LEU A 966 -19.55 -31.11 13.42
CA LEU A 966 -20.04 -30.27 12.34
C LEU A 966 -18.87 -29.59 11.62
N ILE A 967 -18.65 -29.96 10.37
CA ILE A 967 -17.70 -29.32 9.46
C ILE A 967 -18.38 -28.09 8.87
N SER A 968 -17.81 -26.92 9.09
CA SER A 968 -18.24 -25.68 8.44
C SER A 968 -17.36 -25.40 7.23
N SER A 969 -17.93 -25.45 6.01
CA SER A 969 -17.18 -25.25 4.76
C SER A 969 -18.06 -24.82 3.60
N ASP A 970 -17.68 -23.71 2.96
CA ASP A 970 -17.97 -23.46 1.56
C ASP A 970 -16.97 -24.22 0.65
N MET A 971 -17.33 -24.39 -0.62
CA MET A 971 -16.51 -25.06 -1.63
C MET A 971 -15.63 -24.06 -2.38
N ASN A 972 -15.45 -24.19 -3.70
CA ASN A 972 -14.60 -23.28 -4.46
C ASN A 972 -15.26 -21.91 -4.70
N HIS A 973 -14.41 -20.89 -4.72
CA HIS A 973 -14.75 -19.48 -4.84
C HIS A 973 -14.29 -18.92 -6.19
N PHE A 974 -15.13 -18.03 -6.73
CA PHE A 974 -14.78 -17.04 -7.74
C PHE A 974 -14.36 -17.61 -9.11
N ALA A 975 -14.81 -18.81 -9.45
CA ALA A 975 -14.79 -19.34 -10.81
C ALA A 975 -16.14 -19.13 -11.52
N THR A 976 -16.21 -19.35 -12.84
CA THR A 976 -17.48 -19.42 -13.56
C THR A 976 -18.31 -20.59 -13.03
N ASP A 977 -19.64 -20.56 -13.16
CA ASP A 977 -20.52 -21.60 -12.61
C ASP A 977 -20.17 -23.01 -13.11
N ALA A 978 -19.82 -23.15 -14.40
CA ALA A 978 -19.43 -24.43 -14.97
C ALA A 978 -18.10 -24.94 -14.39
N GLU A 979 -17.09 -24.08 -14.27
CA GLU A 979 -15.79 -24.46 -13.72
C GLU A 979 -15.86 -24.71 -12.21
N ASN A 980 -16.69 -23.94 -11.49
CA ASN A 980 -16.87 -24.11 -10.06
C ASN A 980 -17.47 -25.48 -9.75
N ARG A 981 -18.52 -25.87 -10.48
CA ARG A 981 -19.13 -27.19 -10.38
C ARG A 981 -18.16 -28.32 -10.68
N ARG A 982 -17.29 -28.14 -11.68
CA ARG A 982 -16.26 -29.14 -12.03
C ARG A 982 -15.25 -29.31 -10.88
N LEU A 983 -14.70 -28.20 -10.37
CA LEU A 983 -13.72 -28.21 -9.29
C LEU A 983 -14.31 -28.77 -7.99
N ASP A 984 -15.51 -28.34 -7.63
CA ASP A 984 -16.20 -28.83 -6.42
C ASP A 984 -16.50 -30.32 -6.51
N GLN A 985 -16.90 -30.80 -7.69
CA GLN A 985 -17.14 -32.22 -7.91
C GLN A 985 -15.87 -33.07 -7.68
N LEU A 986 -14.68 -32.58 -8.06
CA LEU A 986 -13.43 -33.28 -7.79
C LEU A 986 -13.16 -33.42 -6.28
N ALA A 987 -13.44 -32.38 -5.50
CA ALA A 987 -13.30 -32.45 -4.04
C ALA A 987 -14.36 -33.37 -3.42
N LEU A 988 -15.62 -33.26 -3.85
CA LEU A 988 -16.71 -34.08 -3.33
C LEU A 988 -16.54 -35.57 -3.65
N GLU A 989 -15.98 -35.92 -4.81
CA GLU A 989 -15.66 -37.32 -5.15
C GLU A 989 -14.68 -37.96 -4.16
N LYS A 990 -13.75 -37.17 -3.61
CA LYS A 990 -12.84 -37.66 -2.56
C LYS A 990 -13.55 -37.88 -1.24
N MET A 991 -14.52 -37.02 -0.89
CA MET A 991 -15.36 -37.22 0.28
C MET A 991 -16.25 -38.45 0.12
N ASP A 992 -16.91 -38.60 -1.03
CA ASP A 992 -17.75 -39.77 -1.36
C ASP A 992 -16.95 -41.08 -1.33
N ALA A 993 -15.66 -41.03 -1.71
CA ALA A 993 -14.73 -42.16 -1.67
C ALA A 993 -14.12 -42.43 -0.28
N LEU A 994 -14.49 -41.66 0.76
CA LEU A 994 -13.93 -41.75 2.11
C LEU A 994 -12.40 -41.55 2.14
N ASP A 995 -11.88 -40.68 1.27
CA ASP A 995 -10.45 -40.45 1.02
C ASP A 995 -10.02 -39.05 1.52
N PRO A 996 -9.79 -38.84 2.83
CA PRO A 996 -9.42 -37.54 3.36
C PRO A 996 -8.03 -37.07 2.91
N ASP A 997 -7.08 -37.98 2.67
CA ASP A 997 -5.74 -37.62 2.18
C ASP A 997 -5.82 -37.11 0.75
N GLY A 998 -6.49 -37.88 -0.11
CA GLY A 998 -6.74 -37.49 -1.49
C GLY A 998 -7.60 -36.23 -1.62
N LEU A 999 -8.47 -35.93 -0.65
CA LEU A 999 -9.20 -34.65 -0.61
C LEU A 999 -8.22 -33.47 -0.50
N LEU A 1000 -7.32 -33.48 0.49
CA LEU A 1000 -6.37 -32.37 0.68
C LEU A 1000 -5.40 -32.25 -0.49
N GLU A 1001 -4.92 -33.38 -1.01
CA GLU A 1001 -4.07 -33.43 -2.20
C GLU A 1001 -4.77 -32.86 -3.43
N THR A 1002 -6.02 -33.25 -3.68
CA THR A 1002 -6.80 -32.77 -4.84
C THR A 1002 -7.07 -31.28 -4.73
N VAL A 1003 -7.49 -30.81 -3.55
CA VAL A 1003 -7.75 -29.39 -3.30
C VAL A 1003 -6.50 -28.55 -3.55
N ARG A 1004 -5.33 -28.99 -3.09
CA ARG A 1004 -4.05 -28.30 -3.31
C ARG A 1004 -3.61 -28.35 -4.78
N ALA A 1005 -3.64 -29.53 -5.39
CA ALA A 1005 -3.16 -29.74 -6.76
C ALA A 1005 -4.04 -29.04 -7.81
N GLN A 1006 -5.34 -28.92 -7.57
CA GLN A 1006 -6.28 -28.27 -8.47
C GLN A 1006 -6.57 -26.80 -8.09
N HIS A 1007 -5.86 -26.25 -7.09
CA HIS A 1007 -6.06 -24.90 -6.57
C HIS A 1007 -7.53 -24.58 -6.21
N ILE A 1008 -8.22 -25.57 -5.64
CA ILE A 1008 -9.60 -25.43 -5.19
C ILE A 1008 -9.59 -24.57 -3.93
N SER A 1009 -10.32 -23.46 -3.94
CA SER A 1009 -10.41 -22.52 -2.82
C SER A 1009 -11.44 -22.94 -1.76
N MET A 1010 -11.53 -24.25 -1.49
CA MET A 1010 -12.39 -24.83 -0.46
C MET A 1010 -11.89 -24.39 0.93
N CYS A 1011 -12.66 -23.53 1.59
CA CYS A 1011 -12.23 -22.89 2.84
C CYS A 1011 -12.08 -23.92 3.99
N GLY A 1012 -13.02 -24.84 4.15
CA GLY A 1012 -13.05 -25.83 5.23
C GLY A 1012 -12.41 -27.17 4.90
N VAL A 1013 -11.44 -27.23 3.97
CA VAL A 1013 -10.76 -28.48 3.62
C VAL A 1013 -10.06 -29.13 4.82
N LEU A 1014 -9.35 -28.37 5.65
CA LEU A 1014 -8.67 -28.91 6.84
C LEU A 1014 -9.68 -29.39 7.90
N PRO A 1015 -10.73 -28.63 8.27
CA PRO A 1015 -11.84 -29.16 9.06
C PRO A 1015 -12.41 -30.48 8.54
N ALA A 1016 -12.68 -30.60 7.23
CA ALA A 1016 -13.22 -31.81 6.63
C ALA A 1016 -12.26 -33.00 6.79
N VAL A 1017 -10.98 -32.81 6.47
CA VAL A 1017 -9.93 -33.83 6.59
C VAL A 1017 -9.77 -34.28 8.05
N ILE A 1018 -9.73 -33.34 9.00
CA ILE A 1018 -9.64 -33.62 10.44
C ILE A 1018 -10.80 -34.49 10.90
N VAL A 1019 -12.04 -34.11 10.56
CA VAL A 1019 -13.24 -34.86 10.99
C VAL A 1019 -13.27 -36.25 10.36
N MET A 1020 -13.04 -36.37 9.05
CA MET A 1020 -13.02 -37.68 8.38
C MET A 1020 -11.92 -38.58 8.95
N LYS A 1021 -10.71 -38.06 9.17
CA LYS A 1021 -9.62 -38.82 9.83
C LYS A 1021 -9.96 -39.20 11.26
N THR A 1022 -10.67 -38.35 12.00
CA THR A 1022 -11.11 -38.66 13.37
C THR A 1022 -12.06 -39.85 13.34
N LEU A 1023 -13.07 -39.83 12.47
CA LEU A 1023 -14.01 -40.94 12.27
C LEU A 1023 -13.29 -42.21 11.78
N GLN A 1024 -12.30 -42.08 10.91
CA GLN A 1024 -11.49 -43.21 10.43
C GLN A 1024 -10.71 -43.86 11.59
N LYS A 1025 -10.08 -43.06 12.46
CA LYS A 1025 -9.34 -43.56 13.64
C LYS A 1025 -10.26 -44.23 14.66
N MET A 1026 -11.50 -43.75 14.78
CA MET A 1026 -12.54 -44.36 15.62
C MET A 1026 -13.24 -45.57 14.97
N GLY A 1027 -12.89 -45.91 13.72
CA GLY A 1027 -13.55 -46.99 12.96
C GLY A 1027 -15.02 -46.72 12.61
N LYS A 1028 -15.42 -45.44 12.53
CA LYS A 1028 -16.79 -45.02 12.23
C LYS A 1028 -16.98 -44.64 10.76
N LEU A 1029 -15.97 -44.06 10.10
CA LEU A 1029 -16.05 -43.60 8.70
C LEU A 1029 -16.39 -44.76 7.74
N SER A 1030 -17.61 -44.77 7.25
CA SER A 1030 -18.24 -45.87 6.52
C SER A 1030 -19.14 -45.39 5.38
N GLN A 1031 -19.71 -44.18 5.48
CA GLN A 1031 -20.56 -43.63 4.42
C GLN A 1031 -20.60 -42.09 4.41
N VAL A 1032 -20.85 -41.53 3.23
CA VAL A 1032 -21.18 -40.12 3.01
C VAL A 1032 -22.47 -40.04 2.19
N GLU A 1033 -23.43 -39.24 2.63
CA GLU A 1033 -24.65 -38.91 1.89
C GLU A 1033 -24.64 -37.43 1.51
N ARG A 1034 -24.79 -37.15 0.21
CA ARG A 1034 -24.92 -35.77 -0.30
C ARG A 1034 -26.38 -35.32 -0.21
N VAL A 1035 -26.64 -34.35 0.66
CA VAL A 1035 -27.98 -33.76 0.86
C VAL A 1035 -28.31 -32.76 -0.24
N GLY A 1036 -27.33 -31.94 -0.63
CA GLY A 1036 -27.53 -30.92 -1.66
C GLY A 1036 -26.24 -30.26 -2.14
N TYR A 1037 -26.33 -29.61 -3.31
CA TYR A 1037 -25.27 -28.78 -3.88
C TYR A 1037 -25.89 -27.61 -4.65
N ALA A 1038 -25.37 -26.41 -4.46
CA ALA A 1038 -25.75 -25.21 -5.22
C ALA A 1038 -24.55 -24.28 -5.41
N THR A 1039 -24.72 -23.26 -6.26
CA THR A 1039 -23.79 -22.13 -6.34
C THR A 1039 -24.50 -20.82 -6.06
N SER A 1040 -23.76 -19.76 -5.70
CA SER A 1040 -24.34 -18.42 -5.55
C SER A 1040 -25.02 -17.89 -6.82
N GLY A 1041 -24.68 -18.45 -7.99
CA GLY A 1041 -25.33 -18.16 -9.27
C GLY A 1041 -26.76 -18.69 -9.35
N ASP A 1042 -27.11 -19.73 -8.59
CA ASP A 1042 -28.48 -20.25 -8.52
C ASP A 1042 -29.44 -19.26 -7.83
N VAL A 1043 -28.92 -18.39 -6.97
CA VAL A 1043 -29.68 -17.33 -6.28
C VAL A 1043 -29.60 -16.00 -7.02
N THR A 1044 -28.41 -15.60 -7.48
CA THR A 1044 -28.18 -14.27 -8.06
C THR A 1044 -28.46 -14.18 -9.56
N GLY A 1045 -28.43 -15.31 -10.28
CA GLY A 1045 -28.47 -15.37 -11.74
C GLY A 1045 -27.13 -15.05 -12.42
N ASP A 1046 -26.13 -14.52 -11.69
CA ASP A 1046 -24.78 -14.27 -12.21
C ASP A 1046 -23.95 -15.57 -12.16
N ARG A 1047 -23.60 -16.08 -13.34
CA ARG A 1047 -22.82 -17.32 -13.52
C ARG A 1047 -21.37 -17.06 -13.89
N SER A 1048 -20.94 -15.80 -13.98
CA SER A 1048 -19.58 -15.44 -14.36
C SER A 1048 -18.58 -15.65 -13.23
N ARG A 1049 -19.05 -15.53 -11.97
CA ARG A 1049 -18.21 -15.65 -10.78
C ARG A 1049 -19.05 -16.07 -9.57
N VAL A 1050 -18.94 -17.34 -9.17
CA VAL A 1050 -19.80 -17.93 -8.13
C VAL A 1050 -19.00 -18.53 -6.97
N VAL A 1051 -19.69 -18.86 -5.88
CA VAL A 1051 -19.18 -19.68 -4.77
C VAL A 1051 -20.02 -20.96 -4.69
N GLY A 1052 -19.39 -22.10 -4.44
CA GLY A 1052 -20.07 -23.40 -4.33
C GLY A 1052 -20.45 -23.75 -2.89
N TYR A 1053 -21.59 -24.41 -2.72
CA TYR A 1053 -22.14 -24.81 -1.42
C TYR A 1053 -22.56 -26.27 -1.47
N ALA A 1054 -22.07 -27.08 -0.54
CA ALA A 1054 -22.41 -28.50 -0.45
C ALA A 1054 -22.85 -28.86 0.97
N GLY A 1055 -23.84 -29.73 1.07
CA GLY A 1055 -24.34 -30.27 2.33
C GLY A 1055 -24.17 -31.78 2.38
N LEU A 1056 -23.47 -32.29 3.39
CA LEU A 1056 -23.14 -33.72 3.52
C LEU A 1056 -23.51 -34.26 4.91
N LEU A 1057 -23.90 -35.52 4.95
CA LEU A 1057 -24.02 -36.32 6.17
C LEU A 1057 -22.93 -37.40 6.14
N ILE A 1058 -22.24 -37.62 7.25
CA ILE A 1058 -21.05 -38.48 7.31
C ILE A 1058 -21.17 -39.40 8.52
N ASN A 1059 -21.00 -40.71 8.31
CA ASN A 1059 -20.96 -41.70 9.38
C ASN A 1059 -19.66 -42.48 9.31
#